data_AF-A0AA38CBV1-F1
#
_entry.id   AF-A0AA38CBV1-F1
#
_cell.length_a   1.000
_cell.length_b   1.000
_cell.length_c   1.000
_cell.angle_alpha   90.00
_cell.angle_beta   90.00
_cell.angle_gamma   90.00
#
_symmetry.space_group_name_H-M   'P 1'
#
loop_
_entity.id
_entity.type
_entity.pdbx_description
1 polymer ?
#
loop_
_entity_poly.entity_id
_entity_poly.type
_entity_poly.pdbx_seq_one_letter_code
_entity_poly.pdbx_strand_id
1 'polypeptide(L)'
;IGRPPITVVVTNNHGGAIFSLLPIADTAPKTVFSNFFSTPQDVSISKLCLAHGVNHMLVQTKEDFENGLLISEEGKCDWVIEVDSNIEENTAHHRVIQQSALKVVEHAFNILSRYSENANMEINASEIRVLKMEYSLYRIPLCAPLTTASKKNQSEEAYREGFLLTLLLYNGKKGYGEVAPIGPHSEDMLDVEEQLRFLVHRAHNMSLNFLMSLLNDSLSGWMWRDIGIPACSLFPSVRCGLEMGVLTALAATRGGSIADLLLGTDNLQNVLGKVESSCISRNISSKVQVCALLDSEDSQEEVACAAAKLVEQGFHTIKLKVARRPEPLEDAAVVQAVRQKVGHLIDIRADANRKWTFSQAMQFASGVKDCNLQYIEEPVEHPGDILRFCEESNMSVALDETIDDIKDQLLDRLSMFAHPKIVATVMKPSRLGGFERVALIAKWANKHGKMAVVSAAFESSVSLAVYAQFACFIDNRNMGVRTSDKPETPVIAHGLGTYSWLCDDVMKKRLQFQVYPKGDRIEVDVKDAATILQTMVVNPDTVKPGCVIPNIKSYKLTVLYKETRFSFHVMDTGINNQTGNIQEKTLLFLHGFLGTGKDWLPMMEALSLSARCISIDLPGHGKTNVQKNYNTVQNNGNAQIPSLEVNGQGNLTDTSFSIEVLAEVISELICQITEEKVFLIGYSMGARIALYMTLKCNKKISATAVISGSPGLQNPDMRITRSAQDDALAELLLGSGLTSFVEMWYKREMWESLRSHPYFKRLIQERIQHGNIKDMAKALSSLSIGRQPSLWHDLSGCKVPLLVIVGKKDSKFKEIAQQMCFQKGVTQLNSRTIPITPSMLFENIINLPLVLMGFTINDTDDHQEHEKEQRTDHLQQITMLEVDESGHAVHFENPLPVINAIRKFAVGTLSSGSNA
;
A
#
# COMPACT_ATOMS: atom_id res chain seq x y z
N ILE A 1 14.28 2.75 50.88
CA ILE A 1 14.21 2.61 49.41
C ILE A 1 14.16 4.03 48.88
N GLY A 2 15.23 4.52 48.24
CA GLY A 2 15.31 5.88 47.72
C GLY A 2 14.48 6.04 46.45
N ARG A 3 14.07 7.27 46.12
CA ARG A 3 13.41 7.55 44.84
C ARG A 3 14.40 7.31 43.68
N PRO A 4 13.92 6.84 42.51
CA PRO A 4 14.74 6.79 41.32
C PRO A 4 15.25 8.19 40.92
N PRO A 5 16.42 8.29 40.27
CA PRO A 5 16.92 9.54 39.73
C PRO A 5 15.94 10.13 38.71
N ILE A 6 15.85 11.46 38.66
CA ILE A 6 14.98 12.20 37.77
C ILE A 6 15.84 13.01 36.79
N THR A 7 15.56 12.85 35.50
CA THR A 7 16.05 13.74 34.45
C THR A 7 14.98 14.77 34.12
N VAL A 8 15.31 16.04 34.23
CA VAL A 8 14.46 17.17 33.85
C VAL A 8 15.04 17.83 32.61
N VAL A 9 14.28 17.87 31.53
CA VAL A 9 14.65 18.65 30.34
C VAL A 9 14.00 20.02 30.44
N VAL A 10 14.80 21.08 30.39
CA VAL A 10 14.33 22.47 30.44
C VAL A 10 14.64 23.14 29.12
N THR A 11 13.62 23.55 28.38
CA THR A 11 13.79 24.46 27.25
C THR A 11 13.90 25.88 27.77
N ASN A 12 15.11 26.41 27.81
CA ASN A 12 15.37 27.76 28.26
C ASN A 12 15.33 28.71 27.07
N ASN A 13 14.43 29.68 27.11
CA ASN A 13 14.35 30.76 26.13
C ASN A 13 14.66 32.12 26.76
N HIS A 14 15.28 32.12 27.96
CA HIS A 14 15.58 33.28 28.76
C HIS A 14 14.37 34.14 29.16
N GLY A 15 13.15 33.57 29.15
CA GLY A 15 11.96 34.27 29.63
C GLY A 15 10.65 33.97 28.93
N GLY A 16 9.53 34.38 29.54
CA GLY A 16 8.20 34.21 28.97
C GLY A 16 7.94 35.12 27.76
N ALA A 17 7.52 34.53 26.64
CA ALA A 17 7.15 35.24 25.40
C ALA A 17 5.72 34.90 24.93
N ILE A 18 4.85 34.46 25.84
CA ILE A 18 3.48 34.01 25.52
C ILE A 18 2.65 35.10 24.82
N PHE A 19 2.95 36.37 25.10
CA PHE A 19 2.28 37.51 24.50
C PHE A 19 2.78 37.86 23.09
N SER A 20 3.89 37.27 22.63
CA SER A 20 4.46 37.52 21.29
C SER A 20 3.56 37.00 20.14
N LEU A 21 2.56 36.18 20.50
CA LEU A 21 1.54 35.67 19.60
C LEU A 21 0.23 36.48 19.61
N LEU A 22 0.14 37.52 20.45
CA LEU A 22 -1.03 38.40 20.49
C LEU A 22 -0.88 39.58 19.51
N PRO A 23 -1.98 40.16 19.00
CA PRO A 23 -1.93 41.31 18.09
C PRO A 23 -1.17 42.53 18.61
N ILE A 24 -1.04 42.67 19.94
CA ILE A 24 -0.27 43.76 20.56
C ILE A 24 1.23 43.68 20.23
N ALA A 25 1.77 42.49 19.97
CA ALA A 25 3.16 42.29 19.58
C ALA A 25 3.50 42.90 18.21
N ASP A 26 2.51 42.99 17.32
CA ASP A 26 2.69 43.54 15.98
C ASP A 26 2.46 45.07 15.93
N THR A 27 1.89 45.64 16.99
CA THR A 27 1.46 47.05 17.04
C THR A 27 2.22 47.90 18.06
N ALA A 28 2.72 47.29 19.15
CA ALA A 28 3.48 47.99 20.17
C ALA A 28 4.96 48.18 19.76
N PRO A 29 5.60 49.33 20.08
CA PRO A 29 7.05 49.48 19.94
C PRO A 29 7.79 48.39 20.75
N LYS A 30 8.87 47.82 20.18
CA LYS A 30 9.64 46.72 20.81
C LYS A 30 10.05 47.01 22.26
N THR A 31 10.41 48.25 22.57
CA THR A 31 10.78 48.68 23.92
C THR A 31 9.62 48.61 24.91
N VAL A 32 8.43 49.02 24.49
CA VAL A 32 7.20 48.93 25.29
C VAL A 32 6.79 47.47 25.46
N PHE A 33 6.86 46.70 24.38
CA PHE A 33 6.51 45.28 24.42
C PHE A 33 7.43 44.50 25.37
N SER A 34 8.75 44.72 25.30
CA SER A 34 9.72 44.07 26.17
C SER A 34 9.49 44.40 27.65
N ASN A 35 9.24 45.66 27.99
CA ASN A 35 9.10 46.10 29.39
C ASN A 35 7.82 45.62 30.07
N PHE A 36 6.72 45.48 29.33
CA PHE A 36 5.40 45.21 29.91
C PHE A 36 4.85 43.82 29.57
N PHE A 37 5.35 43.18 28.51
CA PHE A 37 4.82 41.93 27.97
C PHE A 37 5.87 40.84 27.79
N SER A 38 7.16 41.10 28.04
CA SER A 38 8.17 40.04 28.15
C SER A 38 8.50 39.78 29.62
N THR A 39 8.86 38.55 29.95
CA THR A 39 9.33 38.19 31.30
C THR A 39 10.77 37.67 31.22
N PRO A 40 11.76 38.55 30.98
CA PRO A 40 13.16 38.14 30.88
C PRO A 40 13.63 37.51 32.20
N GLN A 41 14.43 36.45 32.10
CA GLN A 41 15.05 35.78 33.24
C GLN A 41 16.57 35.84 33.11
N ASP A 42 17.22 36.57 34.03
CA ASP A 42 18.69 36.59 34.19
C ASP A 42 19.19 35.43 35.10
N VAL A 43 18.37 34.39 35.29
CA VAL A 43 18.66 33.29 36.20
C VAL A 43 19.49 32.23 35.49
N SER A 44 20.67 31.94 36.04
CA SER A 44 21.53 30.86 35.56
C SER A 44 21.08 29.51 36.14
N ILE A 45 20.48 28.67 35.29
CA ILE A 45 20.01 27.33 35.66
C ILE A 45 21.18 26.47 36.15
N SER A 46 22.33 26.51 35.47
CA SER A 46 23.53 25.78 35.90
C SER A 46 23.97 26.10 37.33
N LYS A 47 23.92 27.38 37.75
CA LYS A 47 24.23 27.80 39.12
C LYS A 47 23.19 27.31 40.13
N LEU A 48 21.90 27.27 39.77
CA LEU A 48 20.85 26.71 40.62
C LEU A 48 21.04 25.20 40.81
N CYS A 49 21.27 24.47 39.72
CA CYS A 49 21.57 23.03 39.76
C CYS A 49 22.77 22.74 40.66
N LEU A 50 23.86 23.49 40.51
CA LEU A 50 25.04 23.39 41.36
C LEU A 50 24.71 23.65 42.83
N ALA A 51 23.93 24.68 43.15
CA ALA A 51 23.53 25.00 44.51
C ALA A 51 22.66 23.91 45.17
N HIS A 52 21.92 23.14 44.38
CA HIS A 52 21.05 22.05 44.84
C HIS A 52 21.66 20.66 44.69
N GLY A 53 22.91 20.54 44.23
CA GLY A 53 23.59 19.25 44.04
C GLY A 53 22.98 18.40 42.92
N VAL A 54 22.37 19.05 41.92
CA VAL A 54 21.78 18.41 40.74
C VAL A 54 22.75 18.58 39.57
N ASN A 55 22.96 17.52 38.78
CA ASN A 55 23.83 17.61 37.61
C ASN A 55 23.18 18.47 36.53
N HIS A 56 23.99 19.18 35.76
CA HIS A 56 23.51 20.06 34.70
C HIS A 56 24.28 19.83 33.41
N MET A 57 23.57 19.87 32.28
CA MET A 57 24.16 19.84 30.95
C MET A 57 23.46 20.88 30.07
N LEU A 58 24.24 21.76 29.45
CA LEU A 58 23.75 22.65 28.40
C LEU A 58 23.89 21.95 27.05
N VAL A 59 22.81 21.95 26.28
CA VAL A 59 22.69 21.29 24.98
C VAL A 59 22.48 22.34 23.91
N GLN A 60 23.31 22.31 22.86
CA GLN A 60 23.21 23.24 21.72
C GLN A 60 22.88 22.54 20.41
N THR A 61 23.19 21.25 20.30
CA THR A 61 22.87 20.45 19.12
C THR A 61 21.97 19.26 19.47
N LYS A 62 21.35 18.67 18.45
CA LYS A 62 20.54 17.45 18.62
C LYS A 62 21.40 16.28 19.11
N GLU A 63 22.65 16.19 18.67
CA GLU A 63 23.60 15.17 19.11
C GLU A 63 23.97 15.36 20.58
N ASP A 64 24.19 16.60 21.04
CA ASP A 64 24.39 16.90 22.47
C ASP A 64 23.18 16.46 23.31
N PHE A 65 21.97 16.62 22.77
CA PHE A 65 20.74 16.23 23.44
C PHE A 65 20.63 14.71 23.60
N GLU A 66 20.87 13.97 22.51
CA GLU A 66 20.87 12.50 22.50
C GLU A 66 21.93 11.95 23.46
N ASN A 67 23.14 12.50 23.43
CA ASN A 67 24.22 12.17 24.37
C ASN A 67 23.85 12.51 25.82
N GLY A 68 23.24 13.67 26.06
CA GLY A 68 22.81 14.10 27.39
C GLY A 68 21.75 13.19 28.00
N LEU A 69 20.79 12.72 27.18
CA LEU A 69 19.78 11.76 27.61
C LEU A 69 20.42 10.43 28.01
N LEU A 70 21.30 9.87 27.18
CA LEU A 70 22.03 8.62 27.47
C LEU A 70 22.82 8.72 28.78
N ILE A 71 23.60 9.79 28.95
CA ILE A 71 24.38 10.04 30.18
C ILE A 71 23.47 10.12 31.41
N SER A 72 22.29 10.72 31.26
CA SER A 72 21.34 10.86 32.36
C SER A 72 20.67 9.52 32.75
N GLU A 73 20.41 8.64 31.79
CA GLU A 73 19.81 7.32 32.01
C GLU A 73 20.77 6.34 32.69
N GLU A 74 22.05 6.37 32.34
CA GLU A 74 23.09 5.56 32.99
C GLU A 74 23.46 6.08 34.40
N GLY A 75 23.11 7.34 34.67
CA GLY A 75 23.42 8.03 35.92
C GLY A 75 22.57 7.60 37.11
N LYS A 76 23.16 7.57 38.31
CA LYS A 76 22.43 7.34 39.59
C LYS A 76 22.01 8.64 40.29
N CYS A 77 22.06 9.78 39.60
CA CYS A 77 21.85 11.12 40.16
C CYS A 77 20.80 11.88 39.34
N ASP A 78 20.20 12.91 39.93
CA ASP A 78 19.29 13.79 39.20
C ASP A 78 20.06 14.67 38.19
N TRP A 79 19.44 14.89 37.03
CA TRP A 79 19.98 15.70 35.95
C TRP A 79 19.01 16.79 35.51
N VAL A 80 19.55 17.95 35.16
CA VAL A 80 18.87 18.98 34.38
C VAL A 80 19.59 19.12 33.05
N ILE A 81 18.89 18.77 31.97
CA ILE A 81 19.36 19.01 30.60
C ILE A 81 18.71 20.31 30.13
N GLU A 82 19.50 21.36 30.02
CA GLU A 82 19.08 22.66 29.55
C GLU A 82 19.26 22.73 28.03
N VAL A 83 18.16 22.94 27.31
CA VAL A 83 18.15 23.17 25.86
C VAL A 83 17.93 24.65 25.64
N ASP A 84 18.94 25.32 25.09
CA ASP A 84 18.85 26.74 24.76
C ASP A 84 17.96 26.96 23.53
N SER A 85 17.16 28.04 23.55
CA SER A 85 16.20 28.35 22.49
C SER A 85 15.99 29.85 22.36
N ASN A 86 15.67 30.31 21.15
CA ASN A 86 15.48 31.73 20.88
C ASN A 86 13.99 32.13 20.82
N ILE A 87 13.61 33.22 21.51
CA ILE A 87 12.23 33.72 21.58
C ILE A 87 11.69 34.11 20.20
N GLU A 88 12.49 34.83 19.41
CA GLU A 88 12.10 35.29 18.08
C GLU A 88 11.90 34.13 17.11
N GLU A 89 12.82 33.16 17.11
CA GLU A 89 12.73 31.94 16.31
C GLU A 89 11.51 31.10 16.69
N ASN A 90 11.25 30.93 17.99
CA ASN A 90 10.09 30.18 18.47
C ASN A 90 8.78 30.88 18.08
N THR A 91 8.71 32.21 18.26
CA THR A 91 7.56 33.01 17.83
C THR A 91 7.33 32.91 16.32
N ALA A 92 8.40 33.00 15.52
CA ALA A 92 8.34 32.84 14.07
C ALA A 92 7.84 31.43 13.70
N HIS A 93 8.34 30.39 14.37
CA HIS A 93 7.91 29.01 14.16
C HIS A 93 6.42 28.81 14.48
N HIS A 94 5.95 29.30 15.63
CA HIS A 94 4.54 29.24 16.01
C HIS A 94 3.64 30.03 15.05
N ARG A 95 4.06 31.20 14.58
CA ARG A 95 3.33 31.97 13.55
C ARG A 95 3.23 31.19 12.24
N VAL A 96 4.29 30.49 11.82
CA VAL A 96 4.26 29.60 10.66
C VAL A 96 3.26 28.47 10.86
N ILE A 97 3.23 27.83 12.04
CA ILE A 97 2.24 26.79 12.36
C ILE A 97 0.81 27.36 12.31
N GLN A 98 0.56 28.49 12.96
CA GLN A 98 -0.76 29.12 13.01
C GLN A 98 -1.26 29.51 11.63
N GLN A 99 -0.42 30.16 10.81
CA GLN A 99 -0.76 30.50 9.43
C GLN A 99 -1.00 29.24 8.59
N SER A 100 -0.23 28.18 8.79
CA SER A 100 -0.43 26.90 8.10
C SER A 100 -1.77 26.26 8.49
N ALA A 101 -2.12 26.27 9.77
CA ALA A 101 -3.40 25.76 10.28
C ALA A 101 -4.58 26.58 9.75
N LEU A 102 -4.50 27.92 9.79
CA LEU A 102 -5.53 28.81 9.25
C LEU A 102 -5.76 28.55 7.75
N LYS A 103 -4.69 28.43 6.95
CA LYS A 103 -4.81 28.11 5.51
C LYS A 103 -5.52 26.78 5.28
N VAL A 104 -5.24 25.76 6.09
CA VAL A 104 -5.91 24.44 5.99
C VAL A 104 -7.40 24.56 6.37
N VAL A 105 -7.71 25.28 7.44
CA VAL A 105 -9.10 25.49 7.89
C VAL A 105 -9.90 26.29 6.87
N GLU A 106 -9.35 27.40 6.35
CA GLU A 106 -9.99 28.21 5.30
C GLU A 106 -10.23 27.38 4.03
N HIS A 107 -9.25 26.57 3.63
CA HIS A 107 -9.38 25.70 2.46
C HIS A 107 -10.47 24.64 2.67
N ALA A 108 -10.49 23.97 3.83
CA ALA A 108 -11.54 23.02 4.18
C ALA A 108 -12.93 23.70 4.25
N PHE A 109 -13.00 24.91 4.82
CA PHE A 109 -14.23 25.68 4.87
C PHE A 109 -14.71 26.09 3.49
N ASN A 110 -13.82 26.48 2.58
CA ASN A 110 -14.17 26.76 1.18
C ASN A 110 -14.70 25.51 0.46
N ILE A 111 -14.13 24.34 0.75
CA ILE A 111 -14.64 23.06 0.22
C ILE A 111 -16.04 22.77 0.80
N LEU A 112 -16.30 23.04 2.08
CA LEU A 112 -17.56 22.67 2.76
C LEU A 112 -18.71 23.70 2.64
N SER A 113 -18.43 24.99 2.86
CA SER A 113 -19.42 26.07 2.98
C SER A 113 -20.34 26.21 1.76
N ARG A 114 -19.83 25.85 0.58
CA ARG A 114 -20.54 25.97 -0.70
C ARG A 114 -21.56 24.87 -0.95
N TYR A 115 -21.83 24.03 0.05
CA TYR A 115 -22.95 23.09 0.07
C TYR A 115 -24.28 23.75 0.48
N SER A 116 -24.23 24.83 1.27
CA SER A 116 -25.43 25.40 1.91
C SER A 116 -26.31 26.25 0.99
N GLU A 117 -25.85 26.62 -0.21
CA GLU A 117 -26.58 27.57 -1.08
C GLU A 117 -27.67 26.92 -1.95
N ASN A 118 -27.73 25.57 -2.04
CA ASN A 118 -28.74 24.84 -2.83
C ASN A 118 -29.74 24.03 -1.98
N ALA A 119 -29.88 24.32 -0.69
CA ALA A 119 -30.66 23.49 0.24
C ALA A 119 -32.15 23.89 0.32
N ASN A 120 -32.97 23.40 -0.61
CA ASN A 120 -34.40 23.12 -0.37
C ASN A 120 -34.67 21.60 -0.26
N MET A 121 -33.63 20.80 0.06
CA MET A 121 -33.79 19.38 0.38
C MET A 121 -33.06 19.06 1.68
N GLU A 122 -33.84 18.70 2.70
CA GLU A 122 -33.39 17.87 3.81
C GLU A 122 -32.99 16.48 3.26
N ILE A 123 -31.74 16.34 2.85
CA ILE A 123 -31.09 15.04 2.66
C ILE A 123 -29.85 15.07 3.55
N ASN A 124 -29.53 13.95 4.20
CA ASN A 124 -28.25 13.67 4.85
C ASN A 124 -27.09 14.04 3.90
N ALA A 125 -26.63 15.28 4.05
CA ALA A 125 -26.19 16.16 2.98
C ALA A 125 -24.75 15.94 2.47
N SER A 126 -23.98 15.10 3.14
CA SER A 126 -22.53 14.98 2.94
C SER A 126 -22.09 13.67 2.28
N GLU A 127 -23.02 12.76 2.00
CA GLU A 127 -22.72 11.38 1.65
C GLU A 127 -23.10 11.04 0.19
N ILE A 128 -22.14 11.20 -0.72
CA ILE A 128 -22.27 10.74 -2.11
C ILE A 128 -21.98 9.26 -2.14
N ARG A 129 -22.96 8.42 -2.44
CA ARG A 129 -22.75 6.96 -2.42
C ARG A 129 -22.44 6.39 -3.80
N VAL A 130 -21.55 5.40 -3.81
CA VAL A 130 -21.25 4.56 -4.97
C VAL A 130 -22.39 3.56 -5.17
N LEU A 131 -23.08 3.65 -6.30
CA LEU A 131 -24.08 2.69 -6.75
C LEU A 131 -23.39 1.44 -7.31
N LYS A 132 -22.36 1.63 -8.15
CA LYS A 132 -21.63 0.55 -8.80
C LYS A 132 -20.20 0.97 -9.13
N MET A 133 -19.28 0.01 -9.04
CA MET A 133 -17.92 0.13 -9.56
C MET A 133 -17.71 -0.99 -10.59
N GLU A 134 -17.12 -0.65 -11.72
CA GLU A 134 -16.80 -1.57 -12.80
C GLU A 134 -15.40 -1.28 -13.34
N TYR A 135 -14.77 -2.27 -13.95
CA TYR A 135 -13.55 -2.05 -14.71
C TYR A 135 -13.61 -2.77 -16.06
N SER A 136 -12.87 -2.24 -17.01
CA SER A 136 -12.75 -2.74 -18.38
C SER A 136 -11.28 -2.78 -18.80
N LEU A 137 -10.83 -3.90 -19.39
CA LEU A 137 -9.50 -4.00 -19.99
C LEU A 137 -9.43 -3.12 -21.23
N TYR A 138 -8.40 -2.29 -21.33
CA TYR A 138 -8.03 -1.60 -22.56
C TYR A 138 -6.71 -2.14 -23.10
N ARG A 139 -6.57 -2.08 -24.42
CA ARG A 139 -5.35 -2.45 -25.15
C ARG A 139 -5.17 -1.49 -26.32
N ILE A 140 -4.09 -0.71 -26.29
CA ILE A 140 -3.82 0.35 -27.27
C ILE A 140 -2.50 0.02 -28.00
N PRO A 141 -2.47 -0.05 -29.34
CA PRO A 141 -1.23 -0.22 -30.08
C PRO A 141 -0.27 0.96 -29.86
N LEU A 142 1.02 0.66 -29.73
CA LEU A 142 2.06 1.68 -29.65
C LEU A 142 2.53 2.10 -31.05
N CYS A 143 2.71 3.40 -31.25
CA CYS A 143 3.23 3.99 -32.49
C CYS A 143 4.76 4.01 -32.53
N ALA A 144 5.40 3.82 -31.38
CA ALA A 144 6.84 3.66 -31.21
C ALA A 144 7.09 2.77 -29.97
N PRO A 145 8.20 2.02 -29.91
CA PRO A 145 8.51 1.22 -28.73
C PRO A 145 8.59 2.10 -27.46
N LEU A 146 8.34 1.48 -26.31
CA LEU A 146 8.55 2.16 -25.03
C LEU A 146 10.04 2.55 -24.91
N THR A 147 10.30 3.79 -24.51
CA THR A 147 11.67 4.32 -24.38
C THR A 147 12.57 3.53 -23.41
N THR A 148 12.02 2.63 -22.60
CA THR A 148 12.76 1.75 -21.69
C THR A 148 13.21 0.42 -22.33
N ALA A 149 12.64 0.03 -23.48
CA ALA A 149 12.95 -1.22 -24.17
C ALA A 149 14.08 -1.02 -25.20
N SER A 150 15.06 -1.94 -25.25
CA SER A 150 16.09 -1.91 -26.30
C SER A 150 15.51 -2.37 -27.64
N LYS A 151 15.85 -1.70 -28.76
CA LYS A 151 15.47 -2.09 -30.14
C LYS A 151 15.74 -3.56 -30.53
N LYS A 152 16.55 -4.32 -29.78
CA LYS A 152 16.90 -5.72 -30.08
C LYS A 152 15.76 -6.75 -29.94
N ASN A 153 14.60 -6.38 -29.36
CA ASN A 153 13.43 -7.28 -29.21
C ASN A 153 12.24 -6.93 -30.13
N GLN A 154 12.49 -6.44 -31.34
CA GLN A 154 11.46 -5.97 -32.30
C GLN A 154 10.86 -7.10 -33.15
N SER A 155 10.12 -8.05 -32.55
CA SER A 155 9.36 -9.03 -33.33
C SER A 155 7.89 -9.20 -32.93
N GLU A 156 7.35 -8.39 -32.00
CA GLU A 156 5.92 -8.41 -31.66
C GLU A 156 5.32 -6.99 -31.70
N GLU A 157 4.06 -6.88 -32.14
CA GLU A 157 3.28 -5.65 -32.02
C GLU A 157 3.22 -5.24 -30.54
N ALA A 158 3.80 -4.09 -30.19
CA ALA A 158 3.84 -3.62 -28.82
C ALA A 158 2.53 -2.90 -28.46
N TYR A 159 1.93 -3.27 -27.33
CA TYR A 159 0.68 -2.69 -26.83
C TYR A 159 0.88 -2.03 -25.47
N ARG A 160 0.08 -0.98 -25.21
CA ARG A 160 -0.17 -0.43 -23.90
C ARG A 160 -1.46 -1.02 -23.35
N GLU A 161 -1.35 -1.77 -22.27
CA GLU A 161 -2.49 -2.41 -21.60
C GLU A 161 -2.72 -1.83 -20.21
N GLY A 162 -3.96 -1.86 -19.77
CA GLY A 162 -4.38 -1.40 -18.45
C GLY A 162 -5.89 -1.54 -18.29
N PHE A 163 -6.43 -0.97 -17.21
CA PHE A 163 -7.85 -1.03 -16.92
C PHE A 163 -8.46 0.36 -16.81
N LEU A 164 -9.64 0.55 -17.40
CA LEU A 164 -10.48 1.70 -17.16
C LEU A 164 -11.44 1.37 -16.03
N LEU A 165 -11.33 2.07 -14.91
CA LEU A 165 -12.23 2.02 -13.78
C LEU A 165 -13.37 3.02 -13.95
N THR A 166 -14.60 2.60 -13.72
CA THR A 166 -15.80 3.45 -13.74
C THR A 166 -16.55 3.36 -12.42
N LEU A 167 -16.77 4.51 -11.78
CA LEU A 167 -17.60 4.65 -10.59
C LEU A 167 -18.93 5.30 -10.96
N LEU A 168 -20.03 4.59 -10.79
CA LEU A 168 -21.39 5.13 -10.93
C LEU A 168 -21.93 5.49 -9.55
N LEU A 169 -22.39 6.72 -9.40
CA LEU A 169 -22.97 7.24 -8.16
C LEU A 169 -24.50 7.16 -8.18
N TYR A 170 -25.14 7.15 -7.01
CA TYR A 170 -26.60 7.15 -6.89
C TYR A 170 -27.28 8.39 -7.51
N ASN A 171 -26.57 9.51 -7.62
CA ASN A 171 -27.04 10.72 -8.29
C ASN A 171 -26.90 10.66 -9.83
N GLY A 172 -26.50 9.50 -10.39
CA GLY A 172 -26.31 9.27 -11.82
C GLY A 172 -25.00 9.80 -12.40
N LYS A 173 -24.16 10.48 -11.61
CA LYS A 173 -22.84 10.94 -12.04
C LYS A 173 -21.85 9.78 -12.12
N LYS A 174 -20.86 9.92 -13.00
CA LYS A 174 -19.80 8.94 -13.20
C LYS A 174 -18.43 9.55 -12.89
N GLY A 175 -17.57 8.76 -12.28
CA GLY A 175 -16.13 9.00 -12.21
C GLY A 175 -15.38 7.97 -13.04
N TYR A 176 -14.24 8.38 -13.57
CA TYR A 176 -13.36 7.55 -14.38
C TYR A 176 -11.95 7.58 -13.80
N GLY A 177 -11.33 6.41 -13.74
CA GLY A 177 -9.95 6.25 -13.33
C GLY A 177 -9.21 5.31 -14.25
N GLU A 178 -7.97 5.62 -14.57
CA GLU A 178 -7.12 4.73 -15.36
C GLU A 178 -6.13 4.01 -14.45
N VAL A 179 -6.10 2.69 -14.55
CA VAL A 179 -5.14 1.82 -13.88
C VAL A 179 -4.18 1.35 -14.95
N ALA A 180 -2.99 1.96 -14.97
CA ALA A 180 -2.01 1.81 -16.05
C ALA A 180 -0.67 1.27 -15.51
N PRO A 181 -0.54 -0.03 -15.21
CA PRO A 181 0.69 -0.62 -14.71
C PRO A 181 1.82 -0.46 -15.73
N ILE A 182 3.04 -0.06 -15.32
CA ILE A 182 4.18 0.08 -16.25
C ILE A 182 5.53 -0.24 -15.61
N GLY A 183 6.39 -0.91 -16.38
CA GLY A 183 7.80 -1.14 -16.06
C GLY A 183 8.04 -2.25 -15.01
N PRO A 184 9.31 -2.46 -14.59
CA PRO A 184 9.75 -3.60 -13.78
C PRO A 184 9.29 -3.58 -12.31
N HIS A 185 8.28 -2.78 -11.94
CA HIS A 185 7.85 -2.57 -10.56
C HIS A 185 6.93 -3.66 -9.99
N SER A 186 7.09 -4.90 -10.45
CA SER A 186 6.38 -6.07 -9.89
C SER A 186 4.83 -5.98 -9.90
N GLU A 187 4.26 -5.14 -10.77
CA GLU A 187 2.81 -5.09 -11.02
C GLU A 187 2.50 -5.87 -12.30
N ASP A 188 2.11 -7.12 -12.13
CA ASP A 188 1.61 -7.95 -13.22
C ASP A 188 0.13 -7.62 -13.49
N MET A 189 -0.32 -7.73 -14.76
CA MET A 189 -1.71 -7.41 -15.14
C MET A 189 -2.73 -8.25 -14.36
N LEU A 190 -2.40 -9.53 -14.11
CA LEU A 190 -3.25 -10.43 -13.32
C LEU A 190 -3.31 -9.99 -11.85
N ASP A 191 -2.15 -9.66 -11.25
CA ASP A 191 -2.07 -9.15 -9.87
C ASP A 191 -2.92 -7.88 -9.70
N VAL A 192 -2.88 -6.99 -10.69
CA VAL A 192 -3.67 -5.76 -10.74
C VAL A 192 -5.16 -6.04 -10.85
N GLU A 193 -5.57 -6.95 -11.74
CA GLU A 193 -6.99 -7.30 -11.92
C GLU A 193 -7.59 -7.95 -10.66
N GLU A 194 -6.82 -8.77 -9.93
CA GLU A 194 -7.26 -9.36 -8.66
C GLU A 194 -7.54 -8.30 -7.59
N GLN A 195 -6.71 -7.24 -7.50
CA GLN A 195 -7.02 -6.11 -6.62
C GLN A 195 -8.28 -5.37 -7.07
N LEU A 196 -8.48 -5.18 -8.39
CA LEU A 196 -9.68 -4.53 -8.91
C LEU A 196 -10.96 -5.33 -8.61
N ARG A 197 -10.93 -6.66 -8.72
CA ARG A 197 -12.06 -7.53 -8.34
C ARG A 197 -12.38 -7.42 -6.85
N PHE A 198 -11.36 -7.44 -6.01
CA PHE A 198 -11.54 -7.22 -4.58
C PHE A 198 -12.19 -5.85 -4.30
N LEU A 199 -11.72 -4.79 -4.97
CA LEU A 199 -12.28 -3.44 -4.81
C LEU A 199 -13.72 -3.37 -5.30
N VAL A 200 -14.04 -3.95 -6.46
CA VAL A 200 -15.41 -3.99 -7.00
C VAL A 200 -16.37 -4.69 -6.03
N HIS A 201 -15.95 -5.80 -5.40
CA HIS A 201 -16.73 -6.48 -4.38
C HIS A 201 -17.03 -5.56 -3.18
N ARG A 202 -16.05 -4.77 -2.75
CA ARG A 202 -16.17 -3.84 -1.62
C ARG A 202 -16.85 -2.51 -1.96
N ALA A 203 -16.91 -2.14 -3.24
CA ALA A 203 -17.34 -0.85 -3.73
C ALA A 203 -18.81 -0.49 -3.45
N HIS A 204 -19.66 -1.50 -3.31
CA HIS A 204 -21.09 -1.30 -3.23
C HIS A 204 -21.49 -0.48 -2.00
N ASN A 205 -22.22 0.61 -2.22
CA ASN A 205 -22.72 1.52 -1.19
C ASN A 205 -21.59 2.18 -0.36
N MET A 206 -20.39 2.32 -0.93
CA MET A 206 -19.32 3.11 -0.33
C MET A 206 -19.67 4.59 -0.31
N SER A 207 -19.30 5.25 0.79
CA SER A 207 -19.52 6.67 1.03
C SER A 207 -18.37 7.50 0.48
N LEU A 208 -18.68 8.54 -0.30
CA LEU A 208 -17.73 9.55 -0.75
C LEU A 208 -18.13 10.91 -0.14
N ASN A 209 -17.13 11.72 0.18
CA ASN A 209 -17.35 13.08 0.64
C ASN A 209 -16.33 14.04 0.02
N PHE A 210 -16.65 15.32 0.01
CA PHE A 210 -15.80 16.33 -0.62
C PHE A 210 -14.50 16.61 0.15
N LEU A 211 -14.40 16.28 1.45
CA LEU A 211 -13.16 16.48 2.20
C LEU A 211 -12.02 15.60 1.65
N MET A 212 -12.34 14.57 0.88
CA MET A 212 -11.36 13.76 0.16
C MET A 212 -10.50 14.58 -0.81
N SER A 213 -10.99 15.74 -1.29
CA SER A 213 -10.19 16.65 -2.12
C SER A 213 -9.09 17.39 -1.39
N LEU A 214 -9.01 17.27 -0.06
CA LEU A 214 -7.91 17.82 0.74
C LEU A 214 -6.58 17.08 0.51
N LEU A 215 -6.63 15.82 0.04
CA LEU A 215 -5.47 14.94 -0.19
C LEU A 215 -4.56 14.70 1.03
N ASN A 216 -4.86 15.25 2.21
CA ASN A 216 -4.00 15.17 3.38
C ASN A 216 -4.41 13.97 4.23
N ASP A 217 -4.07 12.77 3.75
CA ASP A 217 -4.52 11.46 4.25
C ASP A 217 -6.05 11.26 4.19
N SER A 218 -6.73 12.11 3.44
CA SER A 218 -8.19 12.08 3.33
C SER A 218 -8.65 10.93 2.43
N LEU A 219 -7.88 10.61 1.38
CA LEU A 219 -8.14 9.46 0.51
C LEU A 219 -7.66 8.17 1.18
N SER A 220 -6.46 8.13 1.75
CA SER A 220 -5.95 6.95 2.47
C SER A 220 -6.83 6.59 3.66
N GLY A 221 -7.22 7.58 4.46
CA GLY A 221 -8.13 7.39 5.59
C GLY A 221 -9.51 6.93 5.16
N TRP A 222 -10.00 7.37 4.01
CA TRP A 222 -11.23 6.84 3.41
C TRP A 222 -11.07 5.38 2.96
N MET A 223 -9.97 5.01 2.27
CA MET A 223 -9.72 3.61 1.89
C MET A 223 -9.75 2.70 3.12
N TRP A 224 -9.12 3.13 4.22
CA TRP A 224 -9.20 2.39 5.47
C TRP A 224 -10.65 2.30 5.97
N ARG A 225 -11.33 3.42 6.24
CA ARG A 225 -12.66 3.44 6.86
C ARG A 225 -13.76 2.77 6.03
N ASP A 226 -13.77 3.01 4.72
CA ASP A 226 -14.88 2.69 3.83
C ASP A 226 -14.64 1.44 2.98
N ILE A 227 -13.39 1.06 2.68
CA ILE A 227 -13.03 -0.19 1.96
C ILE A 227 -12.56 -1.27 2.95
N GLY A 228 -11.94 -0.87 4.06
CA GLY A 228 -11.36 -1.79 5.04
C GLY A 228 -10.01 -2.36 4.61
N ILE A 229 -9.19 -1.56 3.90
CA ILE A 229 -7.82 -1.94 3.54
C ILE A 229 -6.84 -0.80 3.80
N PRO A 230 -5.59 -1.09 4.23
CA PRO A 230 -4.53 -0.09 4.28
C PRO A 230 -4.20 0.42 2.86
N ALA A 231 -4.05 1.72 2.69
CA ALA A 231 -3.74 2.32 1.38
C ALA A 231 -2.38 1.87 0.81
N CYS A 232 -1.44 1.45 1.68
CA CYS A 232 -0.15 0.89 1.29
C CYS A 232 -0.24 -0.53 0.71
N SER A 233 -1.38 -1.22 0.85
CA SER A 233 -1.60 -2.56 0.30
C SER A 233 -2.00 -2.55 -1.17
N LEU A 234 -2.43 -1.40 -1.69
CA LEU A 234 -2.77 -1.24 -3.10
C LEU A 234 -1.52 -1.06 -3.94
N PHE A 235 -1.51 -1.68 -5.12
CA PHE A 235 -0.50 -1.37 -6.11
C PHE A 235 -0.59 0.10 -6.53
N PRO A 236 0.54 0.77 -6.80
CA PRO A 236 0.57 2.15 -7.24
C PRO A 236 -0.43 2.47 -8.36
N SER A 237 -0.50 1.67 -9.42
CA SER A 237 -1.43 1.92 -10.52
C SER A 237 -2.90 1.78 -10.11
N VAL A 238 -3.21 0.79 -9.28
CA VAL A 238 -4.57 0.53 -8.76
C VAL A 238 -5.03 1.68 -7.86
N ARG A 239 -4.15 2.11 -6.95
CA ARG A 239 -4.41 3.26 -6.07
C ARG A 239 -4.62 4.53 -6.89
N CYS A 240 -3.77 4.79 -7.88
CA CYS A 240 -3.91 5.93 -8.77
C CYS A 240 -5.26 5.93 -9.49
N GLY A 241 -5.66 4.81 -10.10
CA GLY A 241 -6.95 4.69 -10.76
C GLY A 241 -8.14 4.87 -9.82
N LEU A 242 -8.06 4.34 -8.59
CA LEU A 242 -9.12 4.53 -7.59
C LEU A 242 -9.26 5.99 -7.15
N GLU A 243 -8.14 6.64 -6.78
CA GLU A 243 -8.14 8.06 -6.41
C GLU A 243 -8.64 8.94 -7.58
N MET A 244 -8.22 8.63 -8.81
CA MET A 244 -8.67 9.31 -10.04
C MET A 244 -10.19 9.19 -10.22
N GLY A 245 -10.72 7.96 -10.09
CA GLY A 245 -12.16 7.69 -10.20
C GLY A 245 -12.97 8.45 -9.16
N VAL A 246 -12.47 8.53 -7.93
CA VAL A 246 -13.13 9.28 -6.85
C VAL A 246 -13.11 10.79 -7.13
N LEU A 247 -11.95 11.36 -7.45
CA LEU A 247 -11.82 12.80 -7.68
C LEU A 247 -12.65 13.26 -8.89
N THR A 248 -12.66 12.47 -9.97
CA THR A 248 -13.52 12.75 -11.15
C THR A 248 -15.00 12.65 -10.81
N ALA A 249 -15.42 11.66 -10.00
CA ALA A 249 -16.82 11.52 -9.57
C ALA A 249 -17.29 12.70 -8.70
N LEU A 250 -16.43 13.17 -7.78
CA LEU A 250 -16.70 14.33 -6.94
C LEU A 250 -16.76 15.62 -7.78
N ALA A 251 -15.81 15.82 -8.71
CA ALA A 251 -15.81 16.97 -9.61
C ALA A 251 -17.08 16.98 -10.50
N ALA A 252 -17.47 15.83 -11.05
CA ALA A 252 -18.69 15.67 -11.84
C ALA A 252 -19.97 15.94 -11.02
N THR A 253 -19.96 15.64 -9.72
CA THR A 253 -21.07 15.97 -8.81
C THR A 253 -21.19 17.47 -8.55
N ARG A 254 -20.07 18.20 -8.50
CA ARG A 254 -20.07 19.67 -8.41
C ARG A 254 -20.31 20.38 -9.74
N GLY A 255 -20.16 19.70 -10.87
CA GLY A 255 -20.18 20.32 -12.19
C GLY A 255 -18.93 21.16 -12.49
N GLY A 256 -17.82 20.92 -11.80
CA GLY A 256 -16.56 21.65 -11.94
C GLY A 256 -15.39 20.76 -12.39
N SER A 257 -14.20 21.33 -12.44
CA SER A 257 -12.95 20.58 -12.68
C SER A 257 -12.39 19.95 -11.40
N ILE A 258 -11.44 19.03 -11.53
CA ILE A 258 -10.65 18.53 -10.40
C ILE A 258 -9.80 19.66 -9.82
N ALA A 259 -9.26 20.56 -10.65
CA ALA A 259 -8.51 21.72 -10.17
C ALA A 259 -9.38 22.59 -9.25
N ASP A 260 -10.60 22.89 -9.67
CA ASP A 260 -11.62 23.62 -8.89
C ASP A 260 -11.92 22.92 -7.55
N LEU A 261 -12.10 21.59 -7.60
CA LEU A 261 -12.36 20.76 -6.42
C LEU A 261 -11.18 20.77 -5.42
N LEU A 262 -9.94 20.68 -5.92
CA LEU A 262 -8.72 20.67 -5.11
C LEU A 262 -8.29 22.06 -4.63
N LEU A 263 -8.69 23.14 -5.32
CA LEU A 263 -8.45 24.52 -4.88
C LEU A 263 -9.57 25.03 -3.95
N GLY A 264 -10.76 24.41 -4.01
CA GLY A 264 -11.94 24.85 -3.27
C GLY A 264 -12.63 26.08 -3.91
N THR A 265 -12.65 26.16 -5.25
CA THR A 265 -13.19 27.30 -6.01
C THR A 265 -14.10 26.84 -7.15
N ASP A 266 -15.23 27.51 -7.43
CA ASP A 266 -16.20 27.05 -8.47
C ASP A 266 -15.86 27.47 -9.90
N ASN A 267 -14.94 28.44 -10.07
CA ASN A 267 -14.52 28.93 -11.36
C ASN A 267 -13.23 29.74 -11.20
N LEU A 268 -12.15 29.26 -11.80
CA LEU A 268 -10.90 30.01 -12.02
C LEU A 268 -11.13 31.44 -12.54
N GLN A 269 -12.23 31.70 -13.26
CA GLN A 269 -12.59 33.02 -13.81
C GLN A 269 -13.30 33.99 -12.86
N ASN A 270 -14.07 33.55 -11.86
CA ASN A 270 -14.77 34.48 -10.97
C ASN A 270 -13.84 35.13 -9.93
N VAL A 271 -12.73 34.46 -9.59
CA VAL A 271 -11.64 35.03 -8.80
C VAL A 271 -10.84 36.08 -9.60
N LEU A 272 -10.79 35.95 -10.93
CA LEU A 272 -10.12 36.90 -11.82
C LEU A 272 -10.95 38.18 -12.07
N GLY A 273 -12.26 38.18 -11.79
CA GLY A 273 -13.17 39.27 -12.18
C GLY A 273 -13.81 40.10 -11.05
N LYS A 274 -13.66 39.73 -9.77
CA LYS A 274 -14.29 40.45 -8.65
C LYS A 274 -13.38 40.58 -7.43
N VAL A 275 -12.34 41.41 -7.53
CA VAL A 275 -11.72 42.06 -6.36
C VAL A 275 -11.25 43.47 -6.78
N GLU A 276 -12.15 44.45 -6.74
CA GLU A 276 -11.76 45.83 -6.46
C GLU A 276 -11.65 45.98 -4.94
N SER A 277 -10.55 45.47 -4.37
CA SER A 277 -10.08 45.89 -3.04
C SER A 277 -8.61 45.52 -2.88
N SER A 278 -7.86 46.46 -2.35
CA SER A 278 -6.41 46.53 -2.31
C SER A 278 -5.73 45.42 -1.52
N CYS A 279 -5.34 44.31 -2.18
CA CYS A 279 -4.08 43.57 -1.96
C CYS A 279 -4.04 42.25 -2.78
N ILE A 280 -3.05 42.16 -3.70
CA ILE A 280 -2.61 40.96 -4.44
C ILE A 280 -3.65 40.39 -5.44
N SER A 281 -3.59 40.88 -6.69
CA SER A 281 -4.23 40.25 -7.84
C SER A 281 -3.64 38.85 -8.11
N ARG A 282 -4.34 37.79 -7.68
CA ARG A 282 -3.99 36.39 -7.97
C ARG A 282 -4.37 36.04 -9.41
N ASN A 283 -3.45 36.19 -10.37
CA ASN A 283 -3.62 35.62 -11.71
C ASN A 283 -3.43 34.11 -11.67
N ILE A 284 -4.51 33.36 -11.50
CA ILE A 284 -4.52 31.88 -11.53
C ILE A 284 -4.52 31.44 -13.00
N SER A 285 -3.47 30.75 -13.46
CA SER A 285 -3.42 30.23 -14.84
C SER A 285 -4.29 28.99 -14.99
N SER A 286 -5.17 28.95 -15.98
CA SER A 286 -5.98 27.78 -16.34
C SER A 286 -5.31 26.87 -17.38
N LYS A 287 -4.03 27.11 -17.69
CA LYS A 287 -3.29 26.43 -18.76
C LYS A 287 -2.01 25.83 -18.22
N VAL A 288 -1.70 24.64 -18.71
CA VAL A 288 -0.58 23.80 -18.26
C VAL A 288 0.35 23.57 -19.44
N GLN A 289 1.61 23.97 -19.31
CA GLN A 289 2.61 23.78 -20.37
C GLN A 289 3.05 22.33 -20.45
N VAL A 290 3.29 21.86 -21.67
CA VAL A 290 3.68 20.48 -21.94
C VAL A 290 5.12 20.42 -22.40
N CYS A 291 5.87 19.52 -21.78
CA CYS A 291 7.20 19.12 -22.19
C CYS A 291 7.09 18.08 -23.31
N ALA A 292 7.77 18.33 -24.44
CA ALA A 292 7.94 17.33 -25.48
C ALA A 292 8.82 16.18 -24.99
N LEU A 293 8.57 14.98 -25.51
CA LEU A 293 9.44 13.82 -25.33
C LEU A 293 10.11 13.50 -26.66
N LEU A 294 11.41 13.29 -26.64
CA LEU A 294 12.21 12.92 -27.79
C LEU A 294 13.16 11.77 -27.41
N ASP A 295 13.19 10.72 -28.23
CA ASP A 295 14.19 9.66 -28.08
C ASP A 295 15.47 10.04 -28.84
N SER A 296 16.60 9.42 -28.48
CA SER A 296 17.90 9.74 -29.07
C SER A 296 18.54 8.58 -29.84
N GLU A 297 17.84 7.49 -30.14
CA GLU A 297 18.46 6.33 -30.81
C GLU A 297 18.83 6.56 -32.28
N ASP A 298 18.22 7.54 -32.96
CA ASP A 298 18.50 7.84 -34.37
C ASP A 298 19.80 8.65 -34.51
N SER A 299 20.22 9.01 -35.73
CA SER A 299 21.46 9.78 -35.94
C SER A 299 21.41 11.18 -35.30
N GLN A 300 22.57 11.79 -35.02
CA GLN A 300 22.66 13.10 -34.38
C GLN A 300 21.86 14.17 -35.14
N GLU A 301 21.96 14.18 -36.46
CA GLU A 301 21.25 15.10 -37.35
C GLU A 301 19.74 14.85 -37.36
N GLU A 302 19.31 13.59 -37.38
CA GLU A 302 17.88 13.23 -37.35
C GLU A 302 17.23 13.65 -36.04
N VAL A 303 17.89 13.38 -34.91
CA VAL A 303 17.41 13.78 -33.57
C VAL A 303 17.35 15.32 -33.47
N ALA A 304 18.36 16.04 -33.95
CA ALA A 304 18.36 17.50 -33.97
C ALA A 304 17.24 18.07 -34.86
N CYS A 305 16.97 17.45 -36.01
CA CYS A 305 15.86 17.85 -36.89
C CYS A 305 14.49 17.54 -36.27
N ALA A 306 14.35 16.41 -35.57
CA ALA A 306 13.14 16.08 -34.82
C ALA A 306 12.89 17.07 -33.69
N ALA A 307 13.92 17.48 -32.95
CA ALA A 307 13.84 18.52 -31.94
C ALA A 307 13.38 19.86 -32.54
N ALA A 308 13.95 20.27 -33.68
CA ALA A 308 13.54 21.49 -34.37
C ALA A 308 12.06 21.45 -34.78
N LYS A 309 11.56 20.31 -35.29
CA LYS A 309 10.13 20.13 -35.62
C LYS A 309 9.23 20.28 -34.39
N LEU A 310 9.66 19.77 -33.22
CA LEU A 310 8.91 19.95 -31.98
C LEU A 310 8.88 21.43 -31.55
N VAL A 311 9.99 22.16 -31.72
CA VAL A 311 10.01 23.62 -31.50
C VAL A 311 9.08 24.34 -32.47
N GLU A 312 9.07 23.97 -33.75
CA GLU A 312 8.14 24.53 -34.76
C GLU A 312 6.67 24.26 -34.43
N GLN A 313 6.35 23.14 -33.76
CA GLN A 313 5.02 22.85 -33.23
C GLN A 313 4.66 23.69 -31.99
N GLY A 314 5.66 24.32 -31.36
CA GLY A 314 5.52 25.25 -30.24
C GLY A 314 6.02 24.74 -28.91
N PHE A 315 6.73 23.61 -28.86
CA PHE A 315 7.35 23.14 -27.62
C PHE A 315 8.53 24.03 -27.22
N HIS A 316 8.50 24.54 -25.98
CA HIS A 316 9.59 25.32 -25.38
C HIS A 316 10.49 24.51 -24.45
N THR A 317 10.08 23.30 -24.11
CA THR A 317 10.86 22.37 -23.31
C THR A 317 10.86 21.01 -23.98
N ILE A 318 12.04 20.45 -24.19
CA ILE A 318 12.25 19.14 -24.78
C ILE A 318 12.96 18.25 -23.77
N LYS A 319 12.34 17.12 -23.44
CA LYS A 319 12.96 16.02 -22.69
C LYS A 319 13.57 15.03 -23.68
N LEU A 320 14.88 14.99 -23.73
CA LEU A 320 15.67 14.07 -24.55
C LEU A 320 16.09 12.87 -23.72
N LYS A 321 15.70 11.66 -24.14
CA LYS A 321 16.23 10.43 -23.56
C LYS A 321 17.70 10.29 -23.92
N VAL A 322 18.55 9.99 -22.95
CA VAL A 322 19.98 9.72 -23.14
C VAL A 322 20.31 8.33 -22.61
N ALA A 323 21.59 7.95 -22.57
CA ALA A 323 22.03 6.59 -22.26
C ALA A 323 21.38 5.58 -23.22
N ARG A 324 21.41 5.91 -24.52
CA ARG A 324 20.92 5.07 -25.61
C ARG A 324 22.06 4.48 -26.43
N ARG A 325 23.27 5.00 -26.25
CA ARG A 325 24.48 4.59 -26.96
C ARG A 325 25.46 3.89 -26.02
N PRO A 326 26.40 3.11 -26.57
CA PRO A 326 27.44 2.46 -25.77
C PRO A 326 28.30 3.47 -25.02
N GLU A 327 28.69 4.57 -25.68
CA GLU A 327 29.60 5.57 -25.12
C GLU A 327 28.85 6.84 -24.69
N PRO A 328 28.96 7.29 -23.42
CA PRO A 328 28.25 8.48 -22.92
C PRO A 328 28.57 9.77 -23.69
N LEU A 329 29.77 9.88 -24.27
CA LEU A 329 30.16 11.03 -25.09
C LEU A 329 29.40 11.10 -26.43
N GLU A 330 28.93 9.98 -26.97
CA GLU A 330 28.11 10.00 -28.17
C GLU A 330 26.70 10.53 -27.87
N ASP A 331 26.13 10.18 -26.71
CA ASP A 331 24.89 10.78 -26.22
C ASP A 331 25.08 12.28 -25.94
N ALA A 332 26.24 12.70 -25.41
CA ALA A 332 26.56 14.12 -25.24
C ALA A 332 26.62 14.87 -26.59
N ALA A 333 27.20 14.25 -27.63
CA ALA A 333 27.26 14.84 -28.96
C ALA A 333 25.85 15.03 -29.59
N VAL A 334 24.89 14.14 -29.33
CA VAL A 334 23.49 14.37 -29.72
C VAL A 334 22.91 15.59 -29.03
N VAL A 335 23.12 15.72 -27.71
CA VAL A 335 22.64 16.89 -26.94
C VAL A 335 23.24 18.18 -27.50
N GLN A 336 24.53 18.17 -27.85
CA GLN A 336 25.20 19.31 -28.50
C GLN A 336 24.56 19.64 -29.84
N ALA A 337 24.33 18.65 -30.71
CA ALA A 337 23.69 18.85 -32.02
C ALA A 337 22.27 19.41 -31.89
N VAL A 338 21.47 18.87 -30.96
CA VAL A 338 20.14 19.40 -30.64
C VAL A 338 20.24 20.85 -30.19
N ARG A 339 21.12 21.16 -29.22
CA ARG A 339 21.31 22.53 -28.70
C ARG A 339 21.71 23.51 -29.81
N GLN A 340 22.64 23.13 -30.68
CA GLN A 340 23.06 23.96 -31.82
C GLN A 340 21.89 24.26 -32.77
N LYS A 341 20.98 23.29 -32.96
CA LYS A 341 19.84 23.42 -33.87
C LYS A 341 18.69 24.25 -33.30
N VAL A 342 18.37 24.07 -32.01
CA VAL A 342 17.19 24.71 -31.38
C VAL A 342 17.50 26.02 -30.65
N GLY A 343 18.79 26.33 -30.44
CA GLY A 343 19.23 27.56 -29.75
C GLY A 343 19.06 27.50 -28.23
N HIS A 344 19.47 28.56 -27.52
CA HIS A 344 19.51 28.60 -26.04
C HIS A 344 18.21 29.03 -25.36
N LEU A 345 17.20 29.47 -26.11
CA LEU A 345 15.89 29.85 -25.56
C LEU A 345 15.01 28.64 -25.23
N ILE A 346 15.33 27.48 -25.78
CA ILE A 346 14.60 26.23 -25.56
C ILE A 346 15.19 25.49 -24.36
N ASP A 347 14.36 25.11 -23.40
CA ASP A 347 14.81 24.29 -22.27
C ASP A 347 15.04 22.86 -22.74
N ILE A 348 16.22 22.30 -22.44
CA ILE A 348 16.54 20.89 -22.70
C ILE A 348 16.70 20.19 -21.37
N ARG A 349 15.97 19.08 -21.21
CA ARG A 349 16.09 18.13 -20.09
C ARG A 349 16.65 16.83 -20.63
N ALA A 350 17.68 16.29 -19.99
CA ALA A 350 18.19 14.95 -20.32
C ALA A 350 17.61 13.92 -19.36
N ASP A 351 17.35 12.69 -19.79
CA ASP A 351 16.87 11.60 -18.93
C ASP A 351 17.59 10.28 -19.24
N ALA A 352 18.38 9.82 -18.26
CA ALA A 352 19.22 8.64 -18.38
C ALA A 352 18.56 7.36 -17.86
N ASN A 353 17.44 7.46 -17.12
CA ASN A 353 16.77 6.33 -16.46
C ASN A 353 17.74 5.39 -15.73
N ARG A 354 18.69 5.94 -14.96
CA ARG A 354 19.67 5.20 -14.15
C ARG A 354 20.59 4.24 -14.93
N LYS A 355 20.81 4.47 -16.22
CA LYS A 355 21.57 3.53 -17.07
C LYS A 355 23.09 3.68 -17.00
N TRP A 356 23.61 4.75 -16.42
CA TRP A 356 25.05 4.97 -16.33
C TRP A 356 25.61 4.64 -14.96
N THR A 357 26.79 4.04 -14.95
CA THR A 357 27.68 4.07 -13.78
C THR A 357 28.07 5.52 -13.47
N PHE A 358 28.55 5.78 -12.25
CA PHE A 358 29.03 7.11 -11.86
C PHE A 358 30.07 7.69 -12.85
N SER A 359 31.05 6.88 -13.27
CA SER A 359 32.09 7.31 -14.21
C SER A 359 31.53 7.67 -15.58
N GLN A 360 30.57 6.89 -16.09
CA GLN A 360 29.92 7.17 -17.38
C GLN A 360 29.09 8.45 -17.32
N ALA A 361 28.34 8.66 -16.23
CA ALA A 361 27.59 9.89 -16.02
C ALA A 361 28.50 11.12 -16.01
N MET A 362 29.69 11.02 -15.38
CA MET A 362 30.69 12.09 -15.38
C MET A 362 31.28 12.38 -16.77
N GLN A 363 31.48 11.35 -17.60
CA GLN A 363 31.89 11.53 -19.00
C GLN A 363 30.83 12.30 -19.78
N PHE A 364 29.56 11.90 -19.70
CA PHE A 364 28.46 12.64 -20.33
C PHE A 364 28.40 14.10 -19.84
N ALA A 365 28.48 14.30 -18.52
CA ALA A 365 28.46 15.62 -17.90
C ALA A 365 29.57 16.53 -18.42
N SER A 366 30.77 15.98 -18.65
CA SER A 366 31.89 16.72 -19.23
C SER A 366 31.62 17.21 -20.66
N GLY A 367 30.88 16.44 -21.45
CA GLY A 367 30.53 16.76 -22.83
C GLY A 367 29.39 17.77 -22.97
N VAL A 368 28.55 17.98 -21.96
CA VAL A 368 27.36 18.86 -22.06
C VAL A 368 27.43 20.13 -21.22
N LYS A 369 28.60 20.49 -20.67
CA LYS A 369 28.78 21.67 -19.81
C LYS A 369 28.25 22.97 -20.44
N ASP A 370 28.51 23.16 -21.73
CA ASP A 370 28.11 24.37 -22.47
C ASP A 370 26.69 24.28 -23.07
N CYS A 371 25.99 23.16 -22.88
CA CYS A 371 24.66 22.94 -23.45
C CYS A 371 23.52 23.56 -22.63
N ASN A 372 23.80 24.16 -21.47
CA ASN A 372 22.80 24.79 -20.59
C ASN A 372 21.55 23.90 -20.39
N LEU A 373 21.75 22.68 -19.89
CA LEU A 373 20.62 21.80 -19.59
C LEU A 373 19.86 22.33 -18.37
N GLN A 374 18.54 22.28 -18.41
CA GLN A 374 17.71 22.65 -17.27
C GLN A 374 17.96 21.68 -16.09
N TYR A 375 18.05 20.38 -16.41
CA TYR A 375 18.54 19.33 -15.53
C TYR A 375 18.80 18.03 -16.31
N ILE A 376 19.50 17.09 -15.66
CA ILE A 376 19.54 15.68 -16.02
C ILE A 376 18.73 14.84 -15.00
N GLU A 377 17.85 13.98 -15.48
CA GLU A 377 17.01 13.09 -14.69
C GLU A 377 17.73 11.75 -14.49
N GLU A 378 17.86 11.36 -13.21
CA GLU A 378 18.37 10.05 -12.76
C GLU A 378 19.65 9.61 -13.50
N PRO A 379 20.74 10.39 -13.40
CA PRO A 379 21.95 10.22 -14.21
C PRO A 379 22.74 8.95 -13.87
N VAL A 380 22.57 8.39 -12.68
CA VAL A 380 23.40 7.31 -12.12
C VAL A 380 22.56 6.10 -11.73
N GLU A 381 23.15 4.90 -11.83
CA GLU A 381 22.49 3.64 -11.50
C GLU A 381 22.10 3.52 -10.02
N HIS A 382 22.94 4.07 -9.13
CA HIS A 382 22.77 3.98 -7.69
C HIS A 382 22.35 5.34 -7.12
N PRO A 383 21.19 5.44 -6.45
CA PRO A 383 20.71 6.71 -5.88
C PRO A 383 21.66 7.36 -4.88
N GLY A 384 22.50 6.56 -4.20
CA GLY A 384 23.51 7.06 -3.26
C GLY A 384 24.58 7.94 -3.91
N ASP A 385 24.81 7.79 -5.21
CA ASP A 385 25.82 8.56 -5.95
C ASP A 385 25.28 9.90 -6.49
N ILE A 386 23.98 10.17 -6.39
CA ILE A 386 23.35 11.39 -6.94
C ILE A 386 23.97 12.66 -6.34
N LEU A 387 24.17 12.69 -5.02
CA LEU A 387 24.74 13.86 -4.34
C LEU A 387 26.19 14.10 -4.77
N ARG A 388 26.99 13.03 -4.79
CA ARG A 388 28.37 13.06 -5.27
C ARG A 388 28.43 13.55 -6.72
N PHE A 389 27.52 13.08 -7.58
CA PHE A 389 27.45 13.51 -8.97
C PHE A 389 27.13 15.01 -9.07
N CYS A 390 26.20 15.51 -8.27
CA CYS A 390 25.89 16.94 -8.21
C CYS A 390 27.11 17.79 -7.84
N GLU A 391 27.89 17.35 -6.84
CA GLU A 391 29.07 18.05 -6.34
C GLU A 391 30.22 18.06 -7.36
N GLU A 392 30.52 16.91 -7.96
CA GLU A 392 31.65 16.76 -8.89
C GLU A 392 31.35 17.32 -10.30
N SER A 393 30.12 17.16 -10.80
CA SER A 393 29.73 17.63 -12.14
C SER A 393 29.27 19.09 -12.16
N ASN A 394 28.80 19.61 -11.02
CA ASN A 394 28.08 20.89 -10.88
C ASN A 394 26.78 20.98 -11.71
N MET A 395 26.26 19.86 -12.23
CA MET A 395 25.02 19.81 -13.00
C MET A 395 23.78 19.80 -12.12
N SER A 396 22.68 20.34 -12.64
CA SER A 396 21.36 20.25 -12.01
C SER A 396 20.75 18.87 -12.27
N VAL A 397 20.18 18.24 -11.25
CA VAL A 397 19.58 16.91 -11.28
C VAL A 397 18.09 16.95 -10.95
N ALA A 398 17.32 16.08 -11.61
CA ALA A 398 15.94 15.76 -11.24
C ALA A 398 15.83 14.31 -10.75
N LEU A 399 14.95 14.09 -9.77
CA LEU A 399 14.64 12.77 -9.23
C LEU A 399 13.36 12.22 -9.86
N ASP A 400 13.36 10.95 -10.25
CA ASP A 400 12.22 10.20 -10.81
C ASP A 400 12.15 8.82 -10.13
N GLU A 401 12.89 7.81 -10.63
CA GLU A 401 12.87 6.46 -10.05
C GLU A 401 13.30 6.45 -8.56
N THR A 402 14.09 7.43 -8.11
CA THR A 402 14.50 7.58 -6.70
C THR A 402 13.34 7.88 -5.79
N ILE A 403 12.33 8.59 -6.29
CA ILE A 403 11.11 8.87 -5.53
C ILE A 403 10.19 7.65 -5.54
N ASP A 404 10.11 6.95 -6.68
CA ASP A 404 9.31 5.72 -6.85
C ASP A 404 9.73 4.61 -5.86
N ASP A 405 11.04 4.48 -5.59
CA ASP A 405 11.57 3.43 -4.72
C ASP A 405 11.37 3.70 -3.22
N ILE A 406 11.01 4.92 -2.84
CA ILE A 406 10.71 5.25 -1.45
C ILE A 406 9.32 4.72 -1.11
N LYS A 407 9.24 3.65 -0.31
CA LYS A 407 7.96 3.08 0.16
C LYS A 407 7.50 3.69 1.48
N ASP A 408 8.39 3.71 2.47
CA ASP A 408 8.13 4.21 3.83
C ASP A 408 8.99 5.44 4.15
N GLN A 409 8.59 6.20 5.18
CA GLN A 409 9.32 7.38 5.67
C GLN A 409 9.64 8.39 4.55
N LEU A 410 8.63 8.67 3.71
CA LEU A 410 8.79 9.43 2.47
C LEU A 410 9.50 10.77 2.67
N LEU A 411 9.07 11.55 3.65
CA LEU A 411 9.63 12.88 3.90
C LEU A 411 11.06 12.83 4.45
N ASP A 412 11.36 11.85 5.32
CA ASP A 412 12.69 11.69 5.91
C ASP A 412 13.70 11.30 4.83
N ARG A 413 13.35 10.34 3.96
CA ARG A 413 14.21 9.96 2.84
C ARG A 413 14.38 11.08 1.81
N LEU A 414 13.31 11.81 1.50
CA LEU A 414 13.41 12.97 0.61
C LEU A 414 14.32 14.06 1.18
N SER A 415 14.36 14.24 2.51
CA SER A 415 15.23 15.25 3.14
C SER A 415 16.72 15.07 2.82
N MET A 416 17.16 13.84 2.56
CA MET A 416 18.53 13.53 2.11
C MET A 416 18.86 14.17 0.75
N PHE A 417 17.84 14.48 -0.05
CA PHE A 417 17.96 15.08 -1.38
C PHE A 417 17.63 16.58 -1.40
N ALA A 418 17.76 17.27 -0.26
CA ALA A 418 17.54 18.71 -0.17
C ALA A 418 18.61 19.56 -0.90
N HIS A 419 19.67 18.96 -1.41
CA HIS A 419 20.82 19.62 -2.06
C HIS A 419 20.40 20.66 -3.14
N PRO A 420 21.07 21.83 -3.25
CA PRO A 420 20.69 22.91 -4.18
C PRO A 420 20.73 22.54 -5.66
N LYS A 421 21.59 21.58 -6.04
CA LYS A 421 21.65 21.06 -7.41
C LYS A 421 20.58 20.02 -7.74
N ILE A 422 19.85 19.54 -6.74
CA ILE A 422 18.64 18.76 -6.98
C ILE A 422 17.50 19.77 -7.16
N VAL A 423 17.18 20.06 -8.41
CA VAL A 423 16.32 21.20 -8.78
C VAL A 423 14.88 20.79 -9.07
N ALA A 424 14.60 19.50 -9.28
CA ALA A 424 13.27 19.03 -9.63
C ALA A 424 12.95 17.62 -9.09
N THR A 425 11.67 17.39 -8.87
CA THR A 425 11.06 16.07 -8.63
C THR A 425 10.09 15.78 -9.76
N VAL A 426 10.35 14.73 -10.53
CA VAL A 426 9.47 14.21 -11.57
C VAL A 426 8.55 13.20 -10.90
N MET A 427 7.25 13.47 -10.95
CA MET A 427 6.25 12.72 -10.20
C MET A 427 5.25 12.11 -11.17
N LYS A 428 5.19 10.78 -11.18
CA LYS A 428 4.25 9.99 -11.99
C LYS A 428 3.18 9.40 -11.08
N PRO A 429 1.93 9.91 -11.07
CA PRO A 429 0.90 9.43 -10.14
C PRO A 429 0.65 7.92 -10.20
N SER A 430 0.68 7.32 -11.40
CA SER A 430 0.54 5.87 -11.61
C SER A 430 1.66 5.03 -10.99
N ARG A 431 2.84 5.60 -10.81
CA ARG A 431 4.04 4.96 -10.25
C ARG A 431 4.18 5.18 -8.75
N LEU A 432 3.76 6.36 -8.29
CA LEU A 432 3.85 6.78 -6.90
C LEU A 432 2.63 6.35 -6.07
N GLY A 433 1.54 5.92 -6.70
CA GLY A 433 0.34 5.49 -5.99
C GLY A 433 -0.62 6.63 -5.69
N GLY A 434 -0.93 7.43 -6.70
CA GLY A 434 -2.02 8.40 -6.66
C GLY A 434 -1.63 9.82 -6.29
N PHE A 435 -2.65 10.68 -6.25
CA PHE A 435 -2.55 12.13 -6.14
C PHE A 435 -2.22 12.59 -4.73
N GLU A 436 -2.66 11.85 -3.71
CA GLU A 436 -2.38 12.16 -2.32
C GLU A 436 -0.87 12.09 -2.00
N ARG A 437 -0.21 11.01 -2.43
CA ARG A 437 1.25 10.89 -2.29
C ARG A 437 1.99 11.94 -3.12
N VAL A 438 1.55 12.18 -4.35
CA VAL A 438 2.17 13.19 -5.23
C VAL A 438 2.01 14.60 -4.65
N ALA A 439 0.87 14.95 -4.08
CA ALA A 439 0.66 16.25 -3.44
C ALA A 439 1.59 16.45 -2.23
N LEU A 440 1.90 15.39 -1.49
CA LEU A 440 2.87 15.42 -0.40
C LEU A 440 4.30 15.67 -0.90
N ILE A 441 4.72 14.98 -1.96
CA ILE A 441 6.02 15.18 -2.61
C ILE A 441 6.13 16.59 -3.20
N ALA A 442 5.10 17.05 -3.89
CA ALA A 442 5.03 18.40 -4.45
C ALA A 442 5.17 19.44 -3.33
N LYS A 443 4.45 19.30 -2.22
CA LYS A 443 4.57 20.19 -1.06
C LYS A 443 6.01 20.23 -0.52
N TRP A 444 6.69 19.08 -0.44
CA TRP A 444 8.09 19.01 -0.06
C TRP A 444 9.00 19.72 -1.08
N ALA A 445 8.85 19.44 -2.37
CA ALA A 445 9.63 20.06 -3.44
C ALA A 445 9.52 21.58 -3.39
N ASN A 446 8.30 22.09 -3.29
CA ASN A 446 7.99 23.52 -3.23
C ASN A 446 8.59 24.18 -1.98
N LYS A 447 8.54 23.52 -0.81
CA LYS A 447 9.17 24.01 0.43
C LYS A 447 10.69 24.17 0.27
N HIS A 448 11.33 23.34 -0.54
CA HIS A 448 12.77 23.35 -0.79
C HIS A 448 13.16 24.06 -2.09
N GLY A 449 12.25 24.82 -2.71
CA GLY A 449 12.51 25.57 -3.93
C GLY A 449 12.79 24.71 -5.17
N LYS A 450 12.29 23.47 -5.19
CA LYS A 450 12.43 22.52 -6.30
C LYS A 450 11.20 22.54 -7.19
N MET A 451 11.37 22.27 -8.49
CA MET A 451 10.26 22.15 -9.43
C MET A 451 9.49 20.85 -9.20
N ALA A 452 8.16 20.96 -9.10
CA ALA A 452 7.25 19.84 -8.94
C ALA A 452 6.67 19.42 -10.30
N VAL A 453 7.36 18.54 -11.04
CA VAL A 453 6.99 18.17 -12.41
C VAL A 453 6.07 16.96 -12.41
N VAL A 454 4.76 17.16 -12.60
CA VAL A 454 3.83 16.05 -12.92
C VAL A 454 4.17 15.46 -14.30
N SER A 455 4.31 14.15 -14.38
CA SER A 455 4.65 13.43 -15.62
C SER A 455 3.76 12.21 -15.82
N ALA A 456 3.55 11.86 -17.09
CA ALA A 456 2.92 10.63 -17.52
C ALA A 456 3.97 9.52 -17.73
N ALA A 457 3.51 8.29 -17.59
CA ALA A 457 4.18 7.04 -17.92
C ALA A 457 3.35 6.27 -18.97
N PHE A 458 3.13 6.92 -20.12
CA PHE A 458 2.39 6.36 -21.28
C PHE A 458 0.93 5.99 -20.98
N GLU A 459 0.24 6.80 -20.17
CA GLU A 459 -1.22 6.69 -19.98
C GLU A 459 -2.01 7.41 -21.07
N SER A 460 -3.31 7.09 -21.15
CA SER A 460 -4.25 7.61 -22.16
C SER A 460 -4.70 9.05 -21.89
N SER A 461 -5.55 9.60 -22.78
CA SER A 461 -6.19 10.90 -22.58
C SER A 461 -6.96 11.02 -21.25
N VAL A 462 -7.43 9.91 -20.67
CA VAL A 462 -8.12 9.91 -19.36
C VAL A 462 -7.17 10.42 -18.27
N SER A 463 -6.02 9.78 -18.11
CA SER A 463 -5.02 10.19 -17.12
C SER A 463 -4.45 11.55 -17.43
N LEU A 464 -4.13 11.85 -18.70
CA LEU A 464 -3.54 13.13 -19.09
C LEU A 464 -4.46 14.31 -18.77
N ALA A 465 -5.78 14.16 -18.96
CA ALA A 465 -6.75 15.17 -18.61
C ALA A 465 -6.79 15.44 -17.09
N VAL A 466 -6.65 14.40 -16.27
CA VAL A 466 -6.58 14.54 -14.81
C VAL A 466 -5.24 15.12 -14.37
N TYR A 467 -4.12 14.65 -14.95
CA TYR A 467 -2.78 15.12 -14.63
C TYR A 467 -2.60 16.60 -14.98
N ALA A 468 -3.19 17.08 -16.08
CA ALA A 468 -3.22 18.51 -16.41
C ALA A 468 -3.96 19.32 -15.33
N GLN A 469 -5.16 18.90 -14.93
CA GLN A 469 -5.91 19.57 -13.87
C GLN A 469 -5.15 19.56 -12.53
N PHE A 470 -4.45 18.46 -12.23
CA PHE A 470 -3.66 18.32 -11.02
C PHE A 470 -2.36 19.14 -11.04
N ALA A 471 -1.68 19.22 -12.18
CA ALA A 471 -0.53 20.11 -12.40
C ALA A 471 -0.91 21.57 -12.16
N CYS A 472 -2.06 22.00 -12.71
CA CYS A 472 -2.63 23.33 -12.43
C CYS A 472 -2.84 23.57 -10.92
N PHE A 473 -3.36 22.57 -10.19
CA PHE A 473 -3.49 22.67 -8.73
C PHE A 473 -2.13 22.87 -8.04
N ILE A 474 -1.10 22.10 -8.41
CA ILE A 474 0.24 22.21 -7.83
C ILE A 474 0.86 23.59 -8.08
N ASP A 475 0.81 24.06 -9.33
CA ASP A 475 1.39 25.34 -9.73
C ASP A 475 0.74 26.52 -9.00
N ASN A 476 -0.59 26.47 -8.83
CA ASN A 476 -1.31 27.57 -8.19
C ASN A 476 -1.16 27.57 -6.66
N ARG A 477 -0.92 26.43 -6.01
CA ARG A 477 -0.62 26.38 -4.57
C ARG A 477 0.73 27.04 -4.25
N ASN A 478 1.67 27.05 -5.19
CA ASN A 478 2.99 27.67 -5.06
C ASN A 478 2.97 29.19 -5.02
N MET A 479 1.88 29.82 -5.47
CA MET A 479 1.73 31.27 -5.47
C MET A 479 1.50 31.85 -4.06
N GLY A 480 1.03 31.06 -3.09
CA GLY A 480 0.59 31.52 -1.76
C GLY A 480 1.59 31.42 -0.59
N VAL A 481 2.85 31.02 -0.83
CA VAL A 481 3.92 30.89 0.19
C VAL A 481 5.00 31.97 0.03
N ARG A 482 4.74 33.00 -0.79
CA ARG A 482 5.74 33.99 -1.19
C ARG A 482 5.93 35.09 -0.14
N THR A 483 7.16 35.29 0.29
CA THR A 483 7.64 36.58 0.81
C THR A 483 8.02 37.48 -0.38
N SER A 484 7.99 38.79 -0.20
CA SER A 484 8.07 39.82 -1.25
C SER A 484 9.34 39.84 -2.11
N ASP A 485 10.36 39.05 -1.78
CA ASP A 485 11.74 39.29 -2.24
C ASP A 485 12.28 38.26 -3.24
N LYS A 486 11.45 37.35 -3.78
CA LYS A 486 11.89 36.35 -4.78
C LYS A 486 11.41 36.68 -6.21
N PRO A 487 12.27 36.51 -7.24
CA PRO A 487 11.92 36.75 -8.65
C PRO A 487 10.75 35.86 -9.09
N GLU A 488 10.05 36.27 -10.16
CA GLU A 488 8.94 35.52 -10.76
C GLU A 488 9.36 34.06 -10.99
N THR A 489 8.57 33.12 -10.45
CA THR A 489 8.81 31.69 -10.64
C THR A 489 8.66 31.34 -12.12
N PRO A 490 9.63 30.65 -12.74
CA PRO A 490 9.50 30.19 -14.12
C PRO A 490 8.29 29.26 -14.26
N VAL A 491 7.58 29.36 -15.38
CA VAL A 491 6.46 28.46 -15.68
C VAL A 491 6.99 27.04 -15.87
N ILE A 492 6.36 26.05 -15.24
CA ILE A 492 6.82 24.67 -15.26
C ILE A 492 6.17 23.94 -16.44
N ALA A 493 7.00 23.41 -17.35
CA ALA A 493 6.53 22.46 -18.35
C ALA A 493 6.43 21.04 -17.75
N HIS A 494 5.26 20.42 -17.89
CA HIS A 494 4.92 19.10 -17.33
C HIS A 494 5.09 17.97 -18.35
N GLY A 495 5.43 16.76 -17.86
CA GLY A 495 5.73 15.59 -18.68
C GLY A 495 4.50 14.90 -19.27
N LEU A 496 3.62 15.64 -19.96
CA LEU A 496 2.37 15.11 -20.53
C LEU A 496 2.49 14.69 -22.01
N GLY A 497 3.70 14.77 -22.59
CA GLY A 497 3.97 14.54 -24.01
C GLY A 497 3.99 13.08 -24.47
N THR A 498 3.67 12.10 -23.63
CA THR A 498 3.71 10.67 -24.00
C THR A 498 2.55 10.25 -24.91
N TYR A 499 1.53 11.10 -25.10
CA TYR A 499 0.33 10.76 -25.89
C TYR A 499 0.65 10.39 -27.35
N SER A 500 1.73 10.93 -27.93
CA SER A 500 2.12 10.64 -29.32
C SER A 500 2.66 9.21 -29.51
N TRP A 501 2.94 8.47 -28.43
CA TRP A 501 3.32 7.06 -28.49
C TRP A 501 2.12 6.13 -28.61
N LEU A 502 0.88 6.60 -28.36
CA LEU A 502 -0.33 5.79 -28.40
C LEU A 502 -1.05 5.97 -29.75
N CYS A 503 -1.16 4.92 -30.54
CA CYS A 503 -1.81 5.00 -31.86
C CYS A 503 -3.32 5.22 -31.79
N ASP A 504 -3.95 4.79 -30.69
CA ASP A 504 -5.34 5.06 -30.39
C ASP A 504 -5.48 5.54 -28.92
N ASP A 505 -6.70 5.61 -28.38
CA ASP A 505 -7.00 6.09 -27.06
C ASP A 505 -8.14 5.30 -26.40
N VAL A 506 -8.23 5.36 -25.07
CA VAL A 506 -9.37 4.84 -24.29
C VAL A 506 -10.64 5.64 -24.58
N MET A 507 -10.50 6.92 -24.93
CA MET A 507 -11.60 7.83 -25.24
C MET A 507 -11.79 7.96 -26.75
N LYS A 508 -13.05 7.99 -27.23
CA LYS A 508 -13.32 8.27 -28.66
C LYS A 508 -12.79 9.64 -29.13
N LYS A 509 -12.81 10.62 -28.22
CA LYS A 509 -12.22 11.94 -28.45
C LYS A 509 -10.98 12.07 -27.59
N ARG A 510 -9.83 12.32 -28.22
CA ARG A 510 -8.56 12.56 -27.52
C ARG A 510 -8.53 13.94 -26.85
N LEU A 511 -7.77 14.04 -25.77
CA LEU A 511 -7.42 15.32 -25.17
C LEU A 511 -6.73 16.21 -26.22
N GLN A 512 -7.13 17.46 -26.29
CA GLN A 512 -6.60 18.42 -27.25
C GLN A 512 -5.46 19.20 -26.61
N PHE A 513 -4.37 19.38 -27.38
CA PHE A 513 -3.23 20.19 -27.02
C PHE A 513 -3.28 21.46 -27.88
N GLN A 514 -3.41 22.62 -27.25
CA GLN A 514 -3.59 23.90 -27.95
C GLN A 514 -2.22 24.50 -28.33
N VAL A 515 -2.13 25.02 -29.55
CA VAL A 515 -0.97 25.77 -30.08
C VAL A 515 -1.39 27.23 -30.28
N TYR A 516 -0.74 28.18 -29.61
CA TYR A 516 -1.14 29.60 -29.64
C TYR A 516 -0.67 30.36 -30.91
N PRO A 517 -1.39 31.41 -31.34
CA PRO A 517 -1.00 32.21 -32.51
C PRO A 517 0.31 32.94 -32.22
N LYS A 518 1.36 32.58 -32.99
CA LYS A 518 2.82 32.88 -32.89
C LYS A 518 3.68 31.63 -32.65
N GLY A 519 3.09 30.49 -32.28
CA GLY A 519 3.81 29.21 -32.17
C GLY A 519 4.66 29.09 -30.91
N ASP A 520 4.40 29.91 -29.88
CA ASP A 520 5.32 30.00 -28.75
C ASP A 520 5.09 28.92 -27.68
N ARG A 521 3.95 28.23 -27.56
CA ARG A 521 3.73 27.25 -26.47
C ARG A 521 2.73 26.17 -26.84
N ILE A 522 2.95 24.94 -26.37
CA ILE A 522 1.94 23.88 -26.33
C ILE A 522 1.41 23.72 -24.91
N GLU A 523 0.11 23.87 -24.76
CA GLU A 523 -0.58 23.88 -23.48
C GLU A 523 -1.83 23.00 -23.50
N VAL A 524 -2.19 22.45 -22.34
CA VAL A 524 -3.50 21.84 -22.09
C VAL A 524 -4.36 22.85 -21.34
N ASP A 525 -5.56 23.11 -21.85
CA ASP A 525 -6.55 23.91 -21.14
C ASP A 525 -7.30 23.04 -20.11
N VAL A 526 -7.34 23.50 -18.87
CA VAL A 526 -7.95 22.79 -17.72
C VAL A 526 -9.46 22.61 -17.90
N LYS A 527 -10.15 23.53 -18.58
CA LYS A 527 -11.59 23.41 -18.84
C LYS A 527 -11.88 22.40 -19.93
N ASP A 528 -11.06 22.38 -20.98
CA ASP A 528 -11.16 21.34 -22.02
C ASP A 528 -10.93 19.95 -21.42
N ALA A 529 -9.91 19.82 -20.56
CA ALA A 529 -9.61 18.59 -19.82
C ALA A 529 -10.75 18.16 -18.87
N ALA A 530 -11.42 19.11 -18.20
CA ALA A 530 -12.58 18.80 -17.37
C ALA A 530 -13.79 18.37 -18.22
N THR A 531 -14.06 19.10 -19.29
CA THR A 531 -15.21 18.89 -20.19
C THR A 531 -15.13 17.53 -20.87
N ILE A 532 -13.93 17.12 -21.30
CA ILE A 532 -13.74 15.85 -22.01
C ILE A 532 -13.99 14.64 -21.10
N LEU A 533 -13.67 14.74 -19.80
CA LEU A 533 -13.97 13.70 -18.81
C LEU A 533 -15.47 13.63 -18.49
N GLN A 534 -16.14 14.78 -18.37
CA GLN A 534 -17.59 14.84 -18.10
C GLN A 534 -18.43 14.31 -19.28
N THR A 535 -17.95 14.50 -20.51
CA THR A 535 -18.60 14.07 -21.75
C THR A 535 -17.96 12.81 -22.35
N MET A 536 -17.16 12.09 -21.57
CA MET A 536 -16.37 10.95 -22.01
C MET A 536 -17.25 9.86 -22.63
N VAL A 537 -16.87 9.44 -23.84
CA VAL A 537 -17.38 8.24 -24.50
C VAL A 537 -16.22 7.27 -24.65
N VAL A 538 -16.37 6.09 -24.04
CA VAL A 538 -15.40 5.00 -24.12
C VAL A 538 -15.25 4.53 -25.57
N ASN A 539 -14.01 4.34 -26.03
CA ASN A 539 -13.72 3.80 -27.34
C ASN A 539 -13.88 2.27 -27.33
N PRO A 540 -14.87 1.69 -28.04
CA PRO A 540 -15.09 0.24 -28.05
C PRO A 540 -14.00 -0.52 -28.83
N ASP A 541 -13.22 0.16 -29.67
CA ASP A 541 -12.17 -0.47 -30.47
C ASP A 541 -10.92 -0.79 -29.62
N THR A 542 -10.68 -0.01 -28.57
CA THR A 542 -9.54 -0.18 -27.64
C THR A 542 -9.96 -0.75 -26.29
N VAL A 543 -11.21 -0.55 -25.87
CA VAL A 543 -11.72 -0.96 -24.55
C VAL A 543 -12.72 -2.09 -24.72
N LYS A 544 -12.41 -3.25 -24.14
CA LYS A 544 -13.32 -4.40 -24.12
C LYS A 544 -14.34 -4.26 -23.00
N PRO A 545 -15.58 -4.78 -23.17
CA PRO A 545 -16.58 -4.79 -22.11
C PRO A 545 -16.04 -5.39 -20.81
N GLY A 546 -16.50 -4.82 -19.69
CA GLY A 546 -15.99 -5.12 -18.36
C GLY A 546 -16.20 -6.56 -17.89
N CYS A 547 -15.50 -6.89 -16.82
CA CYS A 547 -15.37 -8.27 -16.34
C CYS A 547 -16.67 -8.84 -15.75
N VAL A 548 -16.91 -10.13 -15.98
CA VAL A 548 -18.00 -10.87 -15.34
C VAL A 548 -17.53 -11.38 -13.98
N ILE A 549 -18.00 -10.72 -12.91
CA ILE A 549 -17.86 -11.23 -11.53
C ILE A 549 -18.57 -12.59 -11.47
N PRO A 550 -17.95 -13.65 -10.91
CA PRO A 550 -18.52 -14.98 -10.93
C PRO A 550 -19.79 -14.98 -10.09
N ASN A 551 -20.85 -15.59 -10.62
CA ASN A 551 -22.03 -15.83 -9.81
C ASN A 551 -21.74 -16.99 -8.85
N ILE A 552 -21.47 -16.67 -7.58
CA ILE A 552 -21.14 -17.66 -6.56
C ILE A 552 -22.38 -18.53 -6.28
N LYS A 553 -22.29 -19.80 -6.65
CA LYS A 553 -23.33 -20.79 -6.41
C LYS A 553 -23.27 -21.25 -4.95
N SER A 554 -24.43 -21.43 -4.34
CA SER A 554 -24.57 -21.98 -2.99
C SER A 554 -25.39 -23.27 -3.07
N TYR A 555 -24.86 -24.35 -2.51
CA TYR A 555 -25.50 -25.66 -2.48
C TYR A 555 -25.15 -26.45 -1.21
N LYS A 556 -25.77 -27.61 -1.03
CA LYS A 556 -25.50 -28.52 0.09
C LYS A 556 -24.98 -29.86 -0.40
N LEU A 557 -23.91 -30.36 0.22
CA LEU A 557 -23.41 -31.72 0.02
C LEU A 557 -23.50 -32.51 1.32
N THR A 558 -23.77 -33.81 1.22
CA THR A 558 -23.90 -34.67 2.39
C THR A 558 -22.81 -35.72 2.40
N VAL A 559 -22.07 -35.78 3.51
CA VAL A 559 -21.12 -36.85 3.81
C VAL A 559 -21.67 -37.68 4.97
N LEU A 560 -21.72 -39.00 4.79
CA LEU A 560 -22.06 -39.94 5.85
C LEU A 560 -20.77 -40.48 6.46
N TYR A 561 -20.65 -40.38 7.77
CA TYR A 561 -19.51 -40.91 8.51
C TYR A 561 -20.01 -41.67 9.74
N LYS A 562 -19.81 -42.99 9.72
CA LYS A 562 -20.45 -43.91 10.67
C LYS A 562 -21.96 -43.64 10.72
N GLU A 563 -22.52 -43.44 11.90
CA GLU A 563 -23.95 -43.14 12.11
C GLU A 563 -24.26 -41.64 12.07
N THR A 564 -23.32 -40.80 11.62
CA THR A 564 -23.48 -39.33 11.60
C THR A 564 -23.55 -38.79 10.17
N ARG A 565 -24.54 -37.95 9.92
CA ARG A 565 -24.75 -37.23 8.67
C ARG A 565 -24.24 -35.79 8.80
N PHE A 566 -23.28 -35.43 7.96
CA PHE A 566 -22.77 -34.07 7.83
C PHE A 566 -23.32 -33.45 6.55
N SER A 567 -24.18 -32.43 6.67
CA SER A 567 -24.72 -31.68 5.54
C SER A 567 -24.00 -30.33 5.45
N PHE A 568 -22.97 -30.27 4.61
CA PHE A 568 -22.14 -29.09 4.39
C PHE A 568 -22.86 -28.08 3.51
N HIS A 569 -22.82 -26.81 3.92
CA HIS A 569 -23.12 -25.69 3.04
C HIS A 569 -21.85 -25.27 2.29
N VAL A 570 -21.93 -25.25 0.97
CA VAL A 570 -20.81 -25.02 0.05
C VAL A 570 -21.11 -23.79 -0.79
N MET A 571 -20.12 -22.91 -0.94
CA MET A 571 -20.12 -21.78 -1.86
C MET A 571 -19.01 -21.96 -2.88
N ASP A 572 -19.33 -21.76 -4.16
CA ASP A 572 -18.50 -22.20 -5.28
C ASP A 572 -18.56 -21.19 -6.42
N THR A 573 -17.41 -20.71 -6.88
CA THR A 573 -17.33 -19.79 -8.03
C THR A 573 -17.68 -20.48 -9.36
N GLY A 574 -17.71 -21.82 -9.38
CA GLY A 574 -17.85 -22.60 -10.59
C GLY A 574 -16.54 -22.70 -11.38
N ILE A 575 -16.59 -23.46 -12.48
CA ILE A 575 -15.50 -23.61 -13.43
C ILE A 575 -15.58 -22.47 -14.44
N ASN A 576 -14.48 -21.76 -14.66
CA ASN A 576 -14.42 -20.68 -15.65
C ASN A 576 -14.15 -21.26 -17.04
N ASN A 577 -15.21 -21.51 -17.81
CA ASN A 577 -15.09 -22.05 -19.18
C ASN A 577 -14.50 -21.05 -20.21
N GLN A 578 -14.14 -19.82 -19.81
CA GLN A 578 -13.60 -18.81 -20.73
C GLN A 578 -12.09 -18.98 -20.98
N THR A 579 -11.36 -19.65 -20.09
CA THR A 579 -9.93 -19.95 -20.28
C THR A 579 -9.79 -21.35 -20.88
N GLY A 580 -9.89 -21.46 -22.21
CA GLY A 580 -9.65 -22.72 -22.90
C GLY A 580 -8.29 -23.33 -22.51
N ASN A 581 -8.30 -24.60 -22.12
CA ASN A 581 -7.13 -25.49 -21.97
C ASN A 581 -6.20 -25.38 -20.74
N ILE A 582 -6.57 -24.72 -19.63
CA ILE A 582 -5.81 -24.88 -18.36
C ILE A 582 -6.65 -25.70 -17.38
N GLN A 583 -6.09 -26.80 -16.88
CA GLN A 583 -6.67 -27.61 -15.79
C GLN A 583 -6.86 -26.69 -14.57
N GLU A 584 -8.08 -26.19 -14.37
CA GLU A 584 -8.38 -25.11 -13.43
C GLU A 584 -8.14 -25.58 -12.00
N LYS A 585 -7.20 -24.92 -11.29
CA LYS A 585 -6.88 -25.27 -9.90
C LYS A 585 -8.09 -25.04 -9.03
N THR A 586 -8.32 -25.94 -8.07
CA THR A 586 -9.38 -25.78 -7.08
C THR A 586 -8.78 -25.34 -5.74
N LEU A 587 -9.21 -24.18 -5.25
CA LEU A 587 -8.88 -23.65 -3.93
C LEU A 587 -10.03 -23.96 -2.97
N LEU A 588 -9.74 -24.61 -1.85
CA LEU A 588 -10.73 -24.91 -0.80
C LEU A 588 -10.43 -24.12 0.47
N PHE A 589 -11.37 -23.27 0.89
CA PHE A 589 -11.23 -22.36 2.02
C PHE A 589 -11.95 -22.88 3.28
N LEU A 590 -11.22 -22.96 4.40
CA LEU A 590 -11.69 -23.38 5.72
C LEU A 590 -11.60 -22.21 6.71
N HIS A 591 -12.74 -21.76 7.25
CA HIS A 591 -12.80 -20.61 8.16
C HIS A 591 -12.40 -20.95 9.62
N GLY A 592 -12.20 -19.92 10.44
CA GLY A 592 -11.92 -20.04 11.88
C GLY A 592 -13.17 -20.20 12.76
N PHE A 593 -13.00 -20.38 14.06
CA PHE A 593 -14.13 -20.42 15.00
C PHE A 593 -14.96 -19.12 14.94
N LEU A 594 -16.29 -19.23 15.05
CA LEU A 594 -17.29 -18.18 14.76
C LEU A 594 -17.38 -17.74 13.30
N GLY A 595 -16.46 -18.14 12.42
CA GLY A 595 -16.49 -17.80 11.00
C GLY A 595 -17.59 -18.52 10.20
N THR A 596 -17.68 -18.17 8.92
CA THR A 596 -18.45 -18.90 7.90
C THR A 596 -17.71 -18.89 6.57
N GLY A 597 -18.15 -19.68 5.59
CA GLY A 597 -17.59 -19.63 4.24
C GLY A 597 -17.73 -18.25 3.58
N LYS A 598 -18.65 -17.39 4.06
CA LYS A 598 -18.85 -16.03 3.53
C LYS A 598 -17.69 -15.10 3.81
N ASP A 599 -16.88 -15.41 4.83
CA ASP A 599 -15.70 -14.61 5.20
C ASP A 599 -14.69 -14.55 4.04
N TRP A 600 -14.74 -15.51 3.12
CA TRP A 600 -13.82 -15.64 2.00
C TRP A 600 -14.31 -14.98 0.71
N LEU A 601 -15.56 -14.51 0.61
CA LEU A 601 -16.14 -14.05 -0.67
C LEU A 601 -15.28 -13.00 -1.40
N PRO A 602 -14.76 -11.94 -0.73
CA PRO A 602 -13.91 -10.96 -1.42
C PRO A 602 -12.63 -11.57 -2.01
N MET A 603 -12.03 -12.55 -1.32
CA MET A 603 -10.84 -13.25 -1.80
C MET A 603 -11.16 -14.26 -2.90
N MET A 604 -12.28 -14.98 -2.77
CA MET A 604 -12.75 -15.92 -3.78
C MET A 604 -13.05 -15.21 -5.10
N GLU A 605 -13.70 -14.04 -5.05
CA GLU A 605 -13.96 -13.24 -6.25
C GLU A 605 -12.67 -12.75 -6.88
N ALA A 606 -11.69 -12.30 -6.10
CA ALA A 606 -10.38 -11.93 -6.63
C ALA A 606 -9.69 -13.12 -7.32
N LEU A 607 -9.52 -14.24 -6.61
CA LEU A 607 -8.78 -15.42 -7.07
C LEU A 607 -9.50 -16.22 -8.18
N SER A 608 -10.80 -15.96 -8.41
CA SER A 608 -11.58 -16.63 -9.45
C SER A 608 -11.10 -16.41 -10.88
N LEU A 609 -10.18 -15.48 -11.11
CA LEU A 609 -9.47 -15.33 -12.40
C LEU A 609 -8.54 -16.51 -12.70
N SER A 610 -7.90 -17.03 -11.65
CA SER A 610 -6.78 -17.96 -11.75
C SER A 610 -7.14 -19.38 -11.28
N ALA A 611 -8.24 -19.52 -10.55
CA ALA A 611 -8.63 -20.78 -9.92
C ALA A 611 -10.13 -20.82 -9.55
N ARG A 612 -10.73 -22.01 -9.61
CA ARG A 612 -12.04 -22.27 -9.01
C ARG A 612 -11.91 -22.18 -7.49
N CYS A 613 -12.69 -21.31 -6.88
CA CYS A 613 -12.66 -21.08 -5.43
C CYS A 613 -13.90 -21.68 -4.78
N ILE A 614 -13.69 -22.44 -3.70
CA ILE A 614 -14.75 -23.11 -2.95
C ILE A 614 -14.57 -22.82 -1.46
N SER A 615 -15.61 -22.39 -0.78
CA SER A 615 -15.63 -22.29 0.68
C SER A 615 -16.75 -23.13 1.27
N ILE A 616 -16.52 -23.63 2.48
CA ILE A 616 -17.50 -24.43 3.21
C ILE A 616 -17.76 -23.82 4.59
N ASP A 617 -18.99 -23.96 5.07
CA ASP A 617 -19.27 -23.78 6.50
C ASP A 617 -18.80 -25.03 7.25
N LEU A 618 -17.89 -24.89 8.20
CA LEU A 618 -17.42 -26.00 9.04
C LEU A 618 -18.54 -26.46 9.99
N PRO A 619 -18.53 -27.73 10.42
CA PRO A 619 -19.52 -28.24 11.36
C PRO A 619 -19.67 -27.36 12.63
N GLY A 620 -20.92 -27.13 13.02
CA GLY A 620 -21.28 -26.22 14.13
C GLY A 620 -21.33 -24.73 13.75
N HIS A 621 -21.09 -24.38 12.48
CA HIS A 621 -21.07 -23.00 12.02
C HIS A 621 -21.95 -22.82 10.77
N GLY A 622 -22.43 -21.59 10.57
CA GLY A 622 -23.14 -21.18 9.37
C GLY A 622 -24.39 -22.02 9.12
N LYS A 623 -24.50 -22.58 7.91
CA LYS A 623 -25.64 -23.41 7.49
C LYS A 623 -25.34 -24.91 7.46
N THR A 624 -24.15 -25.32 7.91
CA THR A 624 -23.78 -26.74 7.99
C THR A 624 -24.47 -27.40 9.18
N ASN A 625 -25.06 -28.57 8.95
CA ASN A 625 -25.84 -29.30 9.95
C ASN A 625 -25.25 -30.70 10.18
N VAL A 626 -25.22 -31.14 11.44
CA VAL A 626 -24.74 -32.46 11.84
C VAL A 626 -25.86 -33.20 12.57
N GLN A 627 -26.23 -34.38 12.07
CA GLN A 627 -27.33 -35.18 12.63
C GLN A 627 -26.90 -36.63 12.83
N LYS A 628 -27.25 -37.23 13.97
CA LYS A 628 -27.13 -38.68 14.18
C LYS A 628 -28.31 -39.39 13.53
N ASN A 629 -28.05 -40.42 12.73
CA ASN A 629 -29.07 -41.29 12.16
C ASN A 629 -29.32 -42.48 13.09
N TYR A 630 -30.38 -42.43 13.92
CA TYR A 630 -30.83 -43.57 14.73
C TYR A 630 -31.93 -44.41 14.04
N ASN A 631 -31.90 -44.54 12.70
CA ASN A 631 -32.91 -45.30 11.97
C ASN A 631 -32.27 -46.40 11.12
N THR A 632 -31.89 -47.50 11.77
CA THR A 632 -31.79 -48.83 11.18
C THR A 632 -31.71 -49.87 12.31
N VAL A 633 -32.85 -50.20 12.92
CA VAL A 633 -33.33 -51.55 13.32
C VAL A 633 -34.61 -51.33 14.16
N GLN A 634 -35.76 -51.25 13.49
CA GLN A 634 -37.02 -51.75 14.05
C GLN A 634 -37.80 -52.41 12.91
N ASN A 635 -37.63 -53.72 12.80
CA ASN A 635 -38.73 -54.68 12.64
C ASN A 635 -38.14 -56.09 12.57
N ASN A 636 -37.94 -56.68 13.74
CA ASN A 636 -38.42 -58.03 14.03
C ASN A 636 -38.61 -58.12 15.55
N GLY A 637 -39.77 -58.62 15.95
CA GLY A 637 -40.39 -58.39 17.26
C GLY A 637 -39.66 -58.98 18.47
N ASN A 638 -40.12 -58.48 19.62
CA ASN A 638 -39.95 -58.99 20.98
C ASN A 638 -38.53 -58.99 21.58
N ALA A 639 -38.15 -57.90 22.23
CA ALA A 639 -37.45 -57.93 23.52
C ALA A 639 -37.45 -56.54 24.18
N GLN A 640 -37.45 -56.55 25.51
CA GLN A 640 -37.59 -55.41 26.42
C GLN A 640 -36.61 -54.27 26.15
N ILE A 641 -37.10 -53.03 26.35
CA ILE A 641 -36.29 -51.82 26.49
C ILE A 641 -35.40 -51.99 27.73
N PRO A 642 -34.05 -51.97 27.63
CA PRO A 642 -33.20 -51.86 28.80
C PRO A 642 -33.30 -50.43 29.34
N SER A 643 -33.62 -50.34 30.62
CA SER A 643 -33.59 -49.13 31.43
C SER A 643 -32.28 -48.36 31.28
N LEU A 644 -32.42 -47.03 31.14
CA LEU A 644 -31.35 -46.04 31.21
C LEU A 644 -30.57 -46.19 32.53
N GLU A 645 -29.37 -46.78 32.46
CA GLU A 645 -28.37 -46.64 33.51
C GLU A 645 -27.70 -45.28 33.38
N VAL A 646 -27.94 -44.43 34.38
CA VAL A 646 -27.18 -43.22 34.65
C VAL A 646 -25.83 -43.65 35.20
N ASN A 647 -24.83 -43.80 34.32
CA ASN A 647 -23.45 -43.78 34.77
C ASN A 647 -23.06 -42.32 35.02
N GLY A 648 -22.82 -42.01 36.29
CA GLY A 648 -22.45 -40.70 36.82
C GLY A 648 -21.05 -40.25 36.38
N GLN A 649 -20.91 -39.90 35.11
CA GLN A 649 -19.92 -38.97 34.56
C GLN A 649 -20.61 -38.30 33.36
N GLY A 650 -20.86 -36.99 33.46
CA GLY A 650 -21.66 -36.21 32.50
C GLY A 650 -21.03 -36.05 31.13
N ASN A 651 -20.94 -37.14 30.36
CA ASN A 651 -20.57 -37.12 28.95
C ASN A 651 -21.82 -37.08 28.08
N LEU A 652 -22.03 -35.94 27.41
CA LEU A 652 -22.94 -35.80 26.28
C LEU A 652 -22.65 -36.91 25.26
N THR A 653 -23.65 -37.73 24.97
CA THR A 653 -23.54 -38.93 24.14
C THR A 653 -22.99 -38.67 22.74
N ASP A 654 -21.96 -39.44 22.39
CA ASP A 654 -20.84 -39.13 21.52
C ASP A 654 -21.18 -39.00 20.01
N THR A 655 -21.12 -37.78 19.49
CA THR A 655 -20.80 -37.51 18.07
C THR A 655 -19.41 -36.91 18.13
N SER A 656 -18.35 -37.68 17.90
CA SER A 656 -16.99 -37.20 18.17
C SER A 656 -16.58 -36.14 17.14
N PHE A 657 -16.55 -34.86 17.54
CA PHE A 657 -16.02 -33.75 16.74
C PHE A 657 -14.51 -33.65 16.96
N SER A 658 -13.73 -34.61 16.47
CA SER A 658 -12.27 -34.54 16.55
C SER A 658 -11.69 -33.96 15.26
N ILE A 659 -10.44 -33.47 15.33
CA ILE A 659 -9.76 -32.94 14.13
C ILE A 659 -9.57 -34.03 13.07
N GLU A 660 -9.37 -35.27 13.53
CA GLU A 660 -9.23 -36.48 12.72
C GLU A 660 -10.54 -36.80 11.99
N VAL A 661 -11.67 -36.80 12.70
CA VAL A 661 -12.99 -37.04 12.08
C VAL A 661 -13.31 -35.96 11.05
N LEU A 662 -13.05 -34.68 11.37
CA LEU A 662 -13.27 -33.61 10.40
C LEU A 662 -12.37 -33.71 9.18
N ALA A 663 -11.10 -34.10 9.35
CA ALA A 663 -10.18 -34.33 8.25
C ALA A 663 -10.68 -35.44 7.30
N GLU A 664 -11.19 -36.55 7.84
CA GLU A 664 -11.76 -37.65 7.06
C GLU A 664 -13.03 -37.22 6.33
N VAL A 665 -13.96 -36.56 7.02
CA VAL A 665 -15.22 -36.10 6.45
C VAL A 665 -15.00 -35.04 5.36
N ILE A 666 -14.07 -34.10 5.58
CA ILE A 666 -13.72 -33.09 4.56
C ILE A 666 -12.98 -33.74 3.39
N SER A 667 -12.14 -34.76 3.62
CA SER A 667 -11.52 -35.53 2.54
C SER A 667 -12.57 -36.20 1.65
N GLU A 668 -13.61 -36.77 2.23
CA GLU A 668 -14.72 -37.36 1.48
C GLU A 668 -15.55 -36.29 0.75
N LEU A 669 -15.78 -35.14 1.40
CA LEU A 669 -16.42 -33.99 0.76
C LEU A 669 -15.63 -33.52 -0.47
N ILE A 670 -14.30 -33.45 -0.39
CA ILE A 670 -13.43 -33.09 -1.53
C ILE A 670 -13.64 -34.08 -2.68
N CYS A 671 -13.72 -35.38 -2.40
CA CYS A 671 -13.99 -36.41 -3.43
C CYS A 671 -15.35 -36.22 -4.13
N GLN A 672 -16.36 -35.69 -3.43
CA GLN A 672 -17.65 -35.36 -4.04
C GLN A 672 -17.62 -34.06 -4.87
N ILE A 673 -16.69 -33.15 -4.57
CA ILE A 673 -16.56 -31.85 -5.23
C ILE A 673 -15.71 -31.93 -6.50
N THR A 674 -14.61 -32.69 -6.45
CA THR A 674 -13.64 -32.78 -7.55
C THR A 674 -12.82 -34.08 -7.52
N GLU A 675 -12.48 -34.58 -8.71
CA GLU A 675 -11.57 -35.71 -8.88
C GLU A 675 -10.10 -35.30 -8.68
N GLU A 676 -9.79 -34.02 -8.89
CA GLU A 676 -8.44 -33.47 -8.79
C GLU A 676 -7.99 -33.20 -7.35
N LYS A 677 -6.70 -32.89 -7.18
CA LYS A 677 -6.19 -32.38 -5.89
C LYS A 677 -6.58 -30.92 -5.68
N VAL A 678 -6.80 -30.54 -4.43
CA VAL A 678 -7.14 -29.16 -4.03
C VAL A 678 -5.98 -28.48 -3.32
N PHE A 679 -5.87 -27.17 -3.49
CA PHE A 679 -5.04 -26.31 -2.64
C PHE A 679 -5.89 -25.89 -1.44
N LEU A 680 -5.53 -26.38 -0.26
CA LEU A 680 -6.26 -26.15 0.98
C LEU A 680 -5.81 -24.87 1.67
N ILE A 681 -6.74 -23.97 2.00
CA ILE A 681 -6.46 -22.69 2.64
C ILE A 681 -7.26 -22.65 3.94
N GLY A 682 -6.59 -22.52 5.08
CA GLY A 682 -7.26 -22.52 6.37
C GLY A 682 -6.88 -21.31 7.21
N TYR A 683 -7.85 -20.77 7.96
CA TYR A 683 -7.64 -19.73 8.96
C TYR A 683 -7.91 -20.23 10.39
N SER A 684 -6.99 -19.97 11.33
CA SER A 684 -7.13 -20.28 12.76
C SER A 684 -7.55 -21.74 13.01
N MET A 685 -8.79 -22.03 13.43
CA MET A 685 -9.33 -23.39 13.54
C MET A 685 -9.25 -24.17 12.22
N GLY A 686 -9.68 -23.55 11.11
CA GLY A 686 -9.57 -24.13 9.77
C GLY A 686 -8.12 -24.35 9.34
N ALA A 687 -7.19 -23.50 9.81
CA ALA A 687 -5.75 -23.66 9.55
C ALA A 687 -5.17 -24.90 10.24
N ARG A 688 -5.64 -25.23 11.46
CA ARG A 688 -5.26 -26.46 12.18
C ARG A 688 -5.78 -27.71 11.48
N ILE A 689 -7.06 -27.68 11.06
CA ILE A 689 -7.67 -28.77 10.29
C ILE A 689 -6.89 -28.97 8.98
N ALA A 690 -6.61 -27.88 8.26
CA ALA A 690 -5.84 -27.91 7.03
C ALA A 690 -4.46 -28.54 7.25
N LEU A 691 -3.70 -28.06 8.24
CA LEU A 691 -2.37 -28.58 8.57
C LEU A 691 -2.41 -30.07 8.95
N TYR A 692 -3.42 -30.50 9.73
CA TYR A 692 -3.60 -31.92 10.03
C TYR A 692 -3.82 -32.75 8.76
N MET A 693 -4.72 -32.30 7.87
CA MET A 693 -4.97 -32.98 6.61
C MET A 693 -3.71 -33.03 5.73
N THR A 694 -2.92 -31.96 5.68
CA THR A 694 -1.65 -31.90 4.92
C THR A 694 -0.62 -32.90 5.41
N LEU A 695 -0.56 -33.15 6.72
CA LEU A 695 0.44 -34.03 7.31
C LEU A 695 -0.03 -35.49 7.40
N LYS A 696 -1.33 -35.74 7.57
CA LYS A 696 -1.88 -37.08 7.83
C LYS A 696 -2.80 -37.61 6.72
N CYS A 697 -3.45 -36.74 5.94
CA CYS A 697 -4.49 -37.09 4.94
C CYS A 697 -4.26 -36.41 3.57
N ASN A 698 -3.04 -36.44 3.04
CA ASN A 698 -2.63 -35.58 1.92
C ASN A 698 -2.92 -36.08 0.50
N LYS A 699 -3.58 -37.23 0.32
CA LYS A 699 -3.81 -37.83 -1.02
C LYS A 699 -4.50 -36.87 -2.00
N LYS A 700 -5.42 -36.04 -1.52
CA LYS A 700 -6.20 -35.06 -2.30
C LYS A 700 -5.69 -33.62 -2.18
N ILE A 701 -4.50 -33.40 -1.62
CA ILE A 701 -3.98 -32.05 -1.34
C ILE A 701 -2.76 -31.78 -2.22
N SER A 702 -2.80 -30.71 -3.01
CA SER A 702 -1.69 -30.28 -3.86
C SER A 702 -0.75 -29.31 -3.13
N ALA A 703 -1.31 -28.45 -2.30
CA ALA A 703 -0.61 -27.40 -1.54
C ALA A 703 -1.45 -27.01 -0.31
N THR A 704 -0.87 -26.32 0.66
CA THR A 704 -1.62 -25.82 1.82
C THR A 704 -1.16 -24.43 2.28
N ALA A 705 -2.11 -23.55 2.57
CA ALA A 705 -1.88 -22.23 3.16
C ALA A 705 -2.51 -22.18 4.55
N VAL A 706 -1.70 -21.92 5.57
CA VAL A 706 -2.07 -21.88 6.98
C VAL A 706 -1.99 -20.43 7.45
N ILE A 707 -3.15 -19.80 7.63
CA ILE A 707 -3.27 -18.41 8.07
C ILE A 707 -3.51 -18.40 9.58
N SER A 708 -2.56 -17.86 10.34
CA SER A 708 -2.60 -17.78 11.81
C SER A 708 -2.93 -19.14 12.46
N GLY A 709 -2.31 -20.21 11.95
CA GLY A 709 -2.49 -21.58 12.44
C GLY A 709 -1.36 -22.04 13.36
N SER A 710 -1.54 -23.23 13.97
CA SER A 710 -0.55 -23.81 14.87
C SER A 710 -0.49 -25.34 14.73
N PRO A 711 0.70 -25.97 14.84
CA PRO A 711 0.84 -27.42 14.91
C PRO A 711 0.27 -28.06 16.19
N GLY A 712 -0.18 -27.26 17.16
CA GLY A 712 -0.70 -27.73 18.45
C GLY A 712 0.28 -27.47 19.60
N LEU A 713 -0.12 -27.84 20.81
CA LEU A 713 0.72 -27.72 22.01
C LEU A 713 1.64 -28.95 22.15
N GLN A 714 2.91 -28.73 22.49
CA GLN A 714 3.87 -29.83 22.73
C GLN A 714 3.73 -30.44 24.13
N ASN A 715 3.57 -29.58 25.15
CA ASN A 715 3.53 -30.01 26.54
C ASN A 715 2.15 -30.62 26.91
N PRO A 716 2.09 -31.87 27.40
CA PRO A 716 0.86 -32.52 27.86
C PRO A 716 0.08 -31.75 28.94
N ASP A 717 0.76 -31.10 29.88
CA ASP A 717 0.11 -30.36 30.98
C ASP A 717 -0.57 -29.09 30.45
N MET A 718 0.09 -28.40 29.51
CA MET A 718 -0.52 -27.27 28.81
C MET A 718 -1.73 -27.71 27.98
N ARG A 719 -1.70 -28.91 27.40
CA ARG A 719 -2.83 -29.49 26.68
C ARG A 719 -4.03 -29.72 27.58
N ILE A 720 -3.83 -30.37 28.74
CA ILE A 720 -4.89 -30.59 29.74
C ILE A 720 -5.49 -29.26 30.19
N THR A 721 -4.64 -28.31 30.58
CA THR A 721 -5.05 -26.97 31.00
C THR A 721 -5.88 -26.28 29.92
N ARG A 722 -5.41 -26.35 28.66
CA ARG A 722 -6.08 -25.70 27.54
C ARG A 722 -7.42 -26.35 27.20
N SER A 723 -7.52 -27.68 27.27
CA SER A 723 -8.78 -28.40 27.07
C SER A 723 -9.83 -28.00 28.10
N ALA A 724 -9.46 -27.95 29.39
CA ALA A 724 -10.37 -27.51 30.45
C ALA A 724 -10.83 -26.05 30.26
N GLN A 725 -9.94 -25.16 29.83
CA GLN A 725 -10.31 -23.78 29.49
C GLN A 725 -11.32 -23.70 28.33
N ASP A 726 -11.10 -24.47 27.26
CA ASP A 726 -12.00 -24.47 26.10
C ASP A 726 -13.37 -25.11 26.43
N ASP A 727 -13.41 -26.09 27.35
CA ASP A 727 -14.66 -26.65 27.88
C ASP A 727 -15.45 -25.62 28.69
N ALA A 728 -14.79 -24.91 29.61
CA ALA A 728 -15.41 -23.84 30.37
C ALA A 728 -15.97 -22.75 29.45
N LEU A 729 -15.29 -22.46 28.33
CA LEU A 729 -15.79 -21.51 27.33
C LEU A 729 -16.99 -22.05 26.54
N ALA A 730 -17.01 -23.34 26.23
CA ALA A 730 -18.16 -23.98 25.61
C ALA A 730 -19.39 -23.98 26.54
N GLU A 731 -19.20 -24.26 27.83
CA GLU A 731 -20.25 -24.16 28.84
C GLU A 731 -20.73 -22.73 29.00
N LEU A 732 -19.82 -21.75 29.02
CA LEU A 732 -20.18 -20.33 29.06
C LEU A 732 -21.00 -19.93 27.83
N LEU A 733 -20.66 -20.40 26.63
CA LEU A 733 -21.44 -20.15 25.41
C LEU A 733 -22.87 -20.71 25.54
N LEU A 734 -23.01 -21.92 26.09
CA LEU A 734 -24.32 -22.55 26.32
C LEU A 734 -25.14 -21.83 27.40
N GLY A 735 -24.50 -21.35 28.47
CA GLY A 735 -25.16 -20.72 29.61
C GLY A 735 -25.47 -19.24 29.43
N SER A 736 -24.57 -18.47 28.82
CA SER A 736 -24.69 -17.00 28.68
C SER A 736 -25.26 -16.53 27.34
N GLY A 737 -25.38 -17.46 26.37
CA GLY A 737 -25.86 -17.17 25.02
C GLY A 737 -24.78 -16.58 24.10
N LEU A 738 -25.06 -16.63 22.80
CA LEU A 738 -24.09 -16.26 21.75
C LEU A 738 -23.65 -14.79 21.82
N THR A 739 -24.56 -13.86 22.06
CA THR A 739 -24.24 -12.42 22.11
C THR A 739 -23.20 -12.10 23.19
N SER A 740 -23.48 -12.50 24.44
CA SER A 740 -22.58 -12.31 25.59
C SER A 740 -21.22 -12.97 25.36
N PHE A 741 -21.24 -14.18 24.78
CA PHE A 741 -20.03 -14.91 24.47
C PHE A 741 -19.18 -14.21 23.41
N VAL A 742 -19.77 -13.75 22.30
CA VAL A 742 -19.07 -13.04 21.23
C VAL A 742 -18.42 -11.75 21.75
N GLU A 743 -19.15 -10.97 22.56
CA GLU A 743 -18.61 -9.74 23.17
C GLU A 743 -17.38 -10.04 24.06
N MET A 744 -17.46 -11.08 24.89
CA MET A 744 -16.32 -11.51 25.71
C MET A 744 -15.18 -12.06 24.86
N TRP A 745 -15.48 -12.88 23.85
CA TRP A 745 -14.49 -13.52 23.00
C TRP A 745 -13.60 -12.50 22.30
N TYR A 746 -14.21 -11.47 21.71
CA TYR A 746 -13.49 -10.42 20.98
C TYR A 746 -12.90 -9.32 21.88
N LYS A 747 -13.11 -9.35 23.20
CA LYS A 747 -12.39 -8.49 24.17
C LYS A 747 -10.97 -8.96 24.48
N ARG A 748 -10.61 -10.20 24.12
CA ARG A 748 -9.28 -10.77 24.39
C ARG A 748 -8.17 -10.03 23.64
N GLU A 749 -6.97 -10.02 24.20
CA GLU A 749 -5.80 -9.30 23.69
C GLU A 749 -5.50 -9.59 22.21
N MET A 750 -5.56 -10.87 21.80
CA MET A 750 -5.29 -11.28 20.40
C MET A 750 -6.15 -10.60 19.32
N TRP A 751 -7.29 -9.99 19.69
CA TRP A 751 -8.19 -9.30 18.77
C TRP A 751 -8.00 -7.79 18.75
N GLU A 752 -6.96 -7.25 19.39
CA GLU A 752 -6.72 -5.80 19.48
C GLU A 752 -6.68 -5.13 18.11
N SER A 753 -5.86 -5.64 17.19
CA SER A 753 -5.79 -5.12 15.83
C SER A 753 -7.15 -5.22 15.12
N LEU A 754 -7.83 -6.37 15.21
CA LEU A 754 -9.14 -6.57 14.59
C LEU A 754 -10.22 -5.63 15.17
N ARG A 755 -10.18 -5.31 16.47
CA ARG A 755 -11.12 -4.35 17.10
C ARG A 755 -10.97 -2.94 16.54
N SER A 756 -9.77 -2.58 16.09
CA SER A 756 -9.51 -1.28 15.45
C SER A 756 -9.98 -1.21 13.99
N HIS A 757 -10.29 -2.37 13.39
CA HIS A 757 -10.72 -2.44 12.00
C HIS A 757 -12.13 -1.85 11.81
N PRO A 758 -12.37 -1.04 10.75
CA PRO A 758 -13.64 -0.30 10.58
C PRO A 758 -14.86 -1.22 10.44
N TYR A 759 -14.69 -2.38 9.81
CA TYR A 759 -15.76 -3.38 9.68
C TYR A 759 -15.93 -4.31 10.88
N PHE A 760 -15.22 -4.09 11.99
CA PHE A 760 -15.33 -4.93 13.18
C PHE A 760 -16.78 -5.03 13.69
N LYS A 761 -17.51 -3.91 13.78
CA LYS A 761 -18.91 -3.93 14.24
C LYS A 761 -19.81 -4.79 13.35
N ARG A 762 -19.65 -4.69 12.03
CA ARG A 762 -20.38 -5.51 11.05
C ARG A 762 -20.03 -6.99 11.20
N LEU A 763 -18.74 -7.31 11.37
CA LEU A 763 -18.27 -8.66 11.61
C LEU A 763 -18.95 -9.27 12.85
N ILE A 764 -19.00 -8.54 13.96
CA ILE A 764 -19.69 -8.98 15.19
C ILE A 764 -21.18 -9.20 14.95
N GLN A 765 -21.85 -8.29 14.24
CA GLN A 765 -23.27 -8.45 13.89
C GLN A 765 -23.52 -9.71 13.06
N GLU A 766 -22.60 -10.08 12.17
CA GLU A 766 -22.68 -11.34 11.42
C GLU A 766 -22.41 -12.55 12.33
N ARG A 767 -21.48 -12.45 13.30
CA ARG A 767 -21.18 -13.55 14.25
C ARG A 767 -22.36 -13.89 15.15
N ILE A 768 -23.15 -12.92 15.59
CA ILE A 768 -24.30 -13.18 16.48
C ILE A 768 -25.51 -13.81 15.75
N GLN A 769 -25.47 -13.96 14.43
CA GLN A 769 -26.55 -14.60 13.65
C GLN A 769 -26.46 -16.12 13.59
N HIS A 770 -25.45 -16.75 14.20
CA HIS A 770 -25.35 -18.21 14.19
C HIS A 770 -26.50 -18.84 14.98
N GLY A 771 -27.24 -19.75 14.34
CA GLY A 771 -28.43 -20.36 14.95
C GLY A 771 -28.14 -21.60 15.80
N ASN A 772 -27.06 -22.34 15.55
CA ASN A 772 -26.79 -23.63 16.20
C ASN A 772 -25.72 -23.52 17.29
N ILE A 773 -26.09 -22.88 18.40
CA ILE A 773 -25.19 -22.64 19.55
C ILE A 773 -24.66 -23.97 20.14
N LYS A 774 -25.48 -25.03 20.14
CA LYS A 774 -25.09 -26.33 20.70
C LYS A 774 -23.94 -26.97 19.93
N ASP A 775 -24.05 -27.06 18.61
CA ASP A 775 -22.98 -27.63 17.79
C ASP A 775 -21.75 -26.72 17.76
N MET A 776 -21.93 -25.40 17.88
CA MET A 776 -20.82 -24.47 18.01
C MET A 776 -20.03 -24.65 19.31
N ALA A 777 -20.72 -24.76 20.45
CA ALA A 777 -20.09 -25.06 21.73
C ALA A 777 -19.38 -26.41 21.70
N LYS A 778 -20.01 -27.40 21.05
CA LYS A 778 -19.40 -28.71 20.81
C LYS A 778 -18.13 -28.62 19.96
N ALA A 779 -18.14 -27.83 18.89
CA ALA A 779 -16.97 -27.59 18.06
C ALA A 779 -15.85 -26.90 18.86
N LEU A 780 -16.17 -25.90 19.69
CA LEU A 780 -15.20 -25.20 20.54
C LEU A 780 -14.48 -26.15 21.51
N SER A 781 -15.24 -26.95 22.24
CA SER A 781 -14.69 -27.93 23.18
C SER A 781 -13.93 -29.04 22.45
N SER A 782 -14.56 -29.70 21.48
CA SER A 782 -14.01 -30.92 20.87
C SER A 782 -12.81 -30.63 19.97
N LEU A 783 -12.78 -29.47 19.28
CA LEU A 783 -11.65 -29.03 18.45
C LEU A 783 -10.64 -28.17 19.20
N SER A 784 -10.67 -28.18 20.54
CA SER A 784 -9.68 -27.51 21.38
C SER A 784 -8.25 -27.87 20.95
N ILE A 785 -7.37 -26.88 20.91
CA ILE A 785 -5.93 -27.12 20.65
C ILE A 785 -5.27 -27.99 21.73
N GLY A 786 -5.87 -28.09 22.93
CA GLY A 786 -5.44 -29.04 23.95
C GLY A 786 -5.73 -30.50 23.58
N ARG A 787 -6.85 -30.75 22.88
CA ARG A 787 -7.22 -32.08 22.39
C ARG A 787 -6.51 -32.46 21.10
N GLN A 788 -6.12 -31.48 20.29
CA GLN A 788 -5.35 -31.71 19.07
C GLN A 788 -4.02 -32.44 19.38
N PRO A 789 -3.67 -33.50 18.63
CA PRO A 789 -2.33 -34.09 18.67
C PRO A 789 -1.25 -33.08 18.26
N SER A 790 -0.08 -33.17 18.88
CA SER A 790 1.05 -32.32 18.51
C SER A 790 1.59 -32.70 17.13
N LEU A 791 1.57 -31.77 16.18
CA LEU A 791 2.03 -31.98 14.80
C LEU A 791 3.46 -31.47 14.57
N TRP A 792 4.15 -30.99 15.59
CA TRP A 792 5.51 -30.44 15.44
C TRP A 792 6.48 -31.47 14.85
N HIS A 793 6.52 -32.69 15.38
CA HIS A 793 7.38 -33.73 14.84
C HIS A 793 7.01 -34.16 13.41
N ASP A 794 5.76 -33.94 13.00
CA ASP A 794 5.27 -34.29 11.67
C ASP A 794 5.72 -33.27 10.59
N LEU A 795 6.07 -32.04 10.97
CA LEU A 795 6.47 -30.99 10.04
C LEU A 795 7.73 -31.34 9.24
N SER A 796 8.69 -32.03 9.86
CA SER A 796 9.93 -32.45 9.18
C SER A 796 9.64 -33.41 8.01
N GLY A 797 8.60 -34.25 8.15
CA GLY A 797 8.13 -35.18 7.13
C GLY A 797 7.18 -34.59 6.08
N CYS A 798 6.88 -33.29 6.12
CA CYS A 798 5.91 -32.68 5.22
C CYS A 798 6.40 -32.72 3.75
N LYS A 799 5.64 -33.43 2.90
CA LYS A 799 5.87 -33.55 1.45
C LYS A 799 4.98 -32.65 0.59
N VAL A 800 4.06 -31.92 1.22
CA VAL A 800 3.16 -31.00 0.53
C VAL A 800 3.71 -29.59 0.70
N PRO A 801 3.79 -28.77 -0.37
CA PRO A 801 4.15 -27.36 -0.25
C PRO A 801 3.26 -26.64 0.78
N LEU A 802 3.91 -26.00 1.75
CA LEU A 802 3.24 -25.32 2.87
C LEU A 802 3.58 -23.84 2.89
N LEU A 803 2.55 -22.98 2.79
CA LEU A 803 2.62 -21.54 2.97
C LEU A 803 2.06 -21.17 4.34
N VAL A 804 2.85 -20.48 5.17
CA VAL A 804 2.45 -19.99 6.49
C VAL A 804 2.28 -18.47 6.42
N ILE A 805 1.11 -17.97 6.80
CA ILE A 805 0.79 -16.54 6.71
C ILE A 805 0.42 -16.04 8.10
N VAL A 806 1.06 -14.96 8.54
CA VAL A 806 0.85 -14.33 9.86
C VAL A 806 0.84 -12.81 9.75
N GLY A 807 0.11 -12.17 10.66
CA GLY A 807 0.08 -10.71 10.75
C GLY A 807 1.24 -10.20 11.58
N LYS A 808 1.87 -9.11 11.16
CA LYS A 808 3.03 -8.52 11.84
C LYS A 808 2.73 -8.07 13.27
N LYS A 809 1.46 -7.76 13.59
CA LYS A 809 0.99 -7.37 14.93
C LYS A 809 0.66 -8.57 15.83
N ASP A 810 0.73 -9.81 15.33
CA ASP A 810 0.50 -11.05 16.12
C ASP A 810 1.83 -11.71 16.49
N SER A 811 2.47 -11.21 17.56
CA SER A 811 3.77 -11.69 18.04
C SER A 811 3.79 -13.20 18.29
N LYS A 812 2.74 -13.72 18.94
CA LYS A 812 2.62 -15.14 19.27
C LYS A 812 2.61 -16.03 18.02
N PHE A 813 1.77 -15.73 17.03
CA PHE A 813 1.70 -16.56 15.83
C PHE A 813 2.89 -16.33 14.91
N LYS A 814 3.52 -15.15 14.94
CA LYS A 814 4.80 -14.91 14.29
C LYS A 814 5.90 -15.84 14.82
N GLU A 815 6.04 -15.98 16.14
CA GLU A 815 6.99 -16.92 16.74
C GLU A 815 6.69 -18.37 16.36
N ILE A 816 5.42 -18.78 16.41
CA ILE A 816 5.00 -20.13 15.98
C ILE A 816 5.35 -20.38 14.52
N ALA A 817 5.07 -19.42 13.62
CA ALA A 817 5.36 -19.54 12.19
C ALA A 817 6.87 -19.65 11.93
N GLN A 818 7.67 -18.84 12.61
CA GLN A 818 9.13 -18.92 12.55
C GLN A 818 9.62 -20.31 12.99
N GLN A 819 9.12 -20.83 14.12
CA GLN A 819 9.44 -22.18 14.59
C GLN A 819 9.05 -23.27 13.58
N MET A 820 7.89 -23.15 12.93
CA MET A 820 7.46 -24.08 11.88
C MET A 820 8.45 -24.10 10.71
N CYS A 821 8.95 -22.94 10.29
CA CYS A 821 9.96 -22.84 9.23
C CYS A 821 11.34 -23.39 9.67
N PHE A 822 11.75 -23.17 10.92
CA PHE A 822 13.04 -23.65 11.43
C PHE A 822 13.16 -25.19 11.48
N GLN A 823 12.05 -25.90 11.72
CA GLN A 823 12.06 -27.37 11.82
C GLN A 823 12.40 -28.11 10.51
N LYS A 824 12.56 -27.42 9.38
CA LYS A 824 12.93 -28.02 8.09
C LYS A 824 14.34 -27.71 7.57
N GLY A 825 15.15 -26.93 8.31
CA GLY A 825 16.47 -26.48 7.83
C GLY A 825 16.34 -25.38 6.76
N VAL A 826 16.94 -24.22 7.01
CA VAL A 826 16.70 -22.98 6.25
C VAL A 826 17.53 -22.93 4.96
N THR A 827 16.91 -22.46 3.88
CA THR A 827 17.56 -21.52 2.96
C THR A 827 16.62 -20.32 2.86
N GLN A 828 17.06 -19.16 3.35
CA GLN A 828 16.33 -17.90 3.26
C GLN A 828 16.11 -17.57 1.78
N LEU A 829 14.85 -17.57 1.33
CA LEU A 829 14.46 -16.93 0.07
C LEU A 829 14.30 -15.43 0.32
N ASN A 830 15.28 -14.67 -0.14
CA ASN A 830 15.26 -13.21 -0.18
C ASN A 830 14.08 -12.70 -1.04
N SER A 831 13.13 -12.00 -0.42
CA SER A 831 12.53 -10.83 -1.08
C SER A 831 13.24 -9.57 -0.56
N ARG A 832 14.43 -9.33 -1.15
CA ARG A 832 15.36 -8.19 -0.98
C ARG A 832 15.88 -7.92 0.44
N THR A 833 17.17 -8.22 0.59
CA THR A 833 18.09 -7.89 1.68
C THR A 833 17.98 -6.43 2.12
N ILE A 834 17.50 -6.20 3.34
CA ILE A 834 18.01 -5.09 4.17
C ILE A 834 19.19 -5.70 4.93
N PRO A 835 20.41 -5.14 4.87
CA PRO A 835 21.48 -5.59 5.75
C PRO A 835 21.02 -5.30 7.18
N ILE A 836 20.74 -6.35 7.95
CA ILE A 836 20.68 -6.26 9.39
C ILE A 836 22.12 -5.97 9.82
N THR A 837 22.42 -4.73 10.16
CA THR A 837 23.60 -4.41 10.96
C THR A 837 23.50 -5.17 12.27
N PRO A 838 24.49 -6.00 12.65
CA PRO A 838 24.48 -6.68 13.94
C PRO A 838 24.88 -5.68 15.03
N SER A 839 23.92 -4.91 15.52
CA SER A 839 24.07 -4.13 16.75
C SER A 839 22.75 -4.13 17.51
N MET A 840 22.38 -5.26 18.13
CA MET A 840 21.47 -5.35 19.31
C MET A 840 21.32 -6.82 19.76
N LEU A 841 22.43 -7.52 19.97
CA LEU A 841 22.48 -8.78 20.70
C LEU A 841 23.77 -8.85 21.54
N PHE A 842 23.97 -7.85 22.40
CA PHE A 842 25.01 -7.90 23.44
C PHE A 842 24.63 -7.01 24.63
N GLU A 843 23.52 -7.33 25.30
CA GLU A 843 23.41 -7.09 26.75
C GLU A 843 22.63 -8.24 27.37
N ASN A 844 23.09 -8.70 28.53
CA ASN A 844 22.55 -9.80 29.35
C ASN A 844 23.07 -11.23 29.09
N ILE A 845 24.39 -11.44 29.08
CA ILE A 845 25.00 -12.59 29.77
C ILE A 845 26.35 -12.14 30.37
N ILE A 846 26.37 -11.68 31.62
CA ILE A 846 27.57 -11.64 32.45
C ILE A 846 27.26 -12.39 33.74
N ASN A 847 27.68 -13.66 33.81
CA ASN A 847 28.19 -14.27 35.04
C ASN A 847 28.92 -15.58 34.73
N LEU A 848 30.16 -15.64 35.23
CA LEU A 848 31.12 -16.76 35.35
C LEU A 848 32.14 -17.04 34.20
N PRO A 849 33.35 -17.53 34.56
CA PRO A 849 34.60 -16.94 34.08
C PRO A 849 35.35 -17.76 33.02
N LEU A 850 36.23 -17.02 32.33
CA LEU A 850 37.32 -17.41 31.44
C LEU A 850 37.91 -18.83 31.64
N VAL A 851 37.96 -19.58 30.53
CA VAL A 851 39.07 -20.48 30.22
C VAL A 851 39.48 -20.26 28.76
N LEU A 852 40.74 -19.86 28.58
CA LEU A 852 41.47 -19.72 27.32
C LEU A 852 41.65 -21.06 26.60
N MET A 853 41.53 -21.05 25.27
CA MET A 853 42.30 -21.80 24.24
C MET A 853 41.62 -21.44 22.90
N GLY A 854 42.18 -20.62 22.02
CA GLY A 854 43.45 -20.80 21.32
C GLY A 854 43.20 -21.70 20.12
N PHE A 855 43.06 -21.14 18.91
CA PHE A 855 43.76 -21.58 17.69
C PHE A 855 43.44 -20.69 16.47
N THR A 856 44.53 -20.34 15.84
CA THR A 856 44.85 -19.54 14.64
C THR A 856 44.05 -19.80 13.37
N ILE A 857 43.79 -18.69 12.68
CA ILE A 857 43.51 -18.52 11.25
C ILE A 857 44.69 -19.05 10.41
N ASN A 858 44.41 -19.72 9.30
CA ASN A 858 45.30 -19.79 8.15
C ASN A 858 44.48 -19.60 6.87
N ASP A 859 44.80 -18.53 6.16
CA ASP A 859 44.53 -18.31 4.74
C ASP A 859 45.32 -19.31 3.88
N THR A 860 44.76 -19.65 2.71
CA THR A 860 45.48 -19.70 1.41
C THR A 860 44.47 -19.94 0.27
N ASP A 861 44.31 -18.92 -0.56
CA ASP A 861 44.41 -18.87 -2.03
C ASP A 861 43.71 -19.89 -2.96
N ASP A 862 42.95 -19.26 -3.86
CA ASP A 862 42.98 -19.35 -5.33
C ASP A 862 42.29 -20.47 -6.14
N HIS A 863 41.57 -19.95 -7.14
CA HIS A 863 41.24 -20.51 -8.46
C HIS A 863 40.39 -21.79 -8.52
N GLN A 864 39.12 -21.63 -8.92
CA GLN A 864 38.60 -22.19 -10.18
C GLN A 864 37.15 -21.74 -10.43
N GLU A 865 37.00 -20.73 -11.30
CA GLU A 865 35.82 -20.58 -12.15
C GLU A 865 35.86 -21.66 -13.23
N HIS A 866 34.94 -22.62 -13.18
CA HIS A 866 34.18 -23.16 -14.32
C HIS A 866 33.40 -24.41 -13.86
N GLU A 867 32.18 -24.56 -14.40
CA GLU A 867 31.32 -25.74 -14.34
C GLU A 867 30.68 -26.10 -12.98
N LYS A 868 29.55 -25.45 -12.67
CA LYS A 868 28.42 -26.12 -12.00
C LYS A 868 27.11 -25.79 -12.70
N GLU A 869 26.95 -26.40 -13.87
CA GLU A 869 25.64 -26.75 -14.40
C GLU A 869 24.96 -27.77 -13.47
N GLN A 870 23.68 -27.50 -13.17
CA GLN A 870 22.63 -28.47 -12.88
C GLN A 870 22.91 -29.56 -11.82
N ARG A 871 22.65 -29.20 -10.56
CA ARG A 871 22.00 -30.09 -9.59
C ARG A 871 21.06 -29.28 -8.69
N THR A 872 19.85 -29.02 -9.19
CA THR A 872 18.73 -28.57 -8.36
C THR A 872 18.10 -29.79 -7.69
N ASP A 873 18.64 -30.19 -6.54
CA ASP A 873 17.89 -31.03 -5.61
C ASP A 873 16.75 -30.18 -5.02
N HIS A 874 15.56 -30.32 -5.60
CA HIS A 874 14.34 -29.60 -5.23
C HIS A 874 13.82 -30.03 -3.84
N LEU A 875 14.34 -29.39 -2.79
CA LEU A 875 13.80 -29.46 -1.44
C LEU A 875 12.56 -28.56 -1.31
N GLN A 876 11.37 -29.16 -1.29
CA GLN A 876 10.08 -28.47 -1.05
C GLN A 876 10.04 -27.84 0.36
N GLN A 877 10.17 -26.51 0.41
CA GLN A 877 10.29 -25.67 1.60
C GLN A 877 8.93 -25.22 2.16
N ILE A 878 8.89 -24.99 3.48
CA ILE A 878 7.82 -24.23 4.16
C ILE A 878 8.11 -22.74 3.90
N THR A 879 7.22 -22.04 3.21
CA THR A 879 7.34 -20.60 2.94
C THR A 879 6.57 -19.81 3.99
N MET A 880 7.11 -18.69 4.47
CA MET A 880 6.45 -17.79 5.41
C MET A 880 6.19 -16.42 4.78
N LEU A 881 5.03 -15.84 5.10
CA LEU A 881 4.66 -14.46 4.78
C LEU A 881 4.23 -13.73 6.06
N GLU A 882 4.91 -12.63 6.37
CA GLU A 882 4.45 -11.64 7.35
C GLU A 882 3.67 -10.54 6.62
N VAL A 883 2.48 -10.21 7.11
CA VAL A 883 1.61 -9.19 6.51
C VAL A 883 1.57 -7.96 7.41
N ASP A 884 2.01 -6.82 6.86
CA ASP A 884 1.95 -5.52 7.54
C ASP A 884 0.51 -5.09 7.85
N GLU A 885 0.35 -4.19 8.82
CA GLU A 885 -0.95 -3.62 9.22
C GLU A 885 -2.04 -4.65 9.58
N SER A 886 -1.65 -5.84 10.05
CA SER A 886 -2.60 -6.89 10.43
C SER A 886 -2.15 -7.66 11.68
N GLY A 887 -3.12 -8.12 12.46
CA GLY A 887 -2.93 -9.00 13.62
C GLY A 887 -3.35 -10.42 13.31
N HIS A 888 -4.10 -11.06 14.23
CA HIS A 888 -4.47 -12.46 14.08
C HIS A 888 -5.35 -12.72 12.85
N ALA A 889 -6.26 -11.80 12.49
CA ALA A 889 -7.24 -11.99 11.43
C ALA A 889 -6.75 -11.47 10.06
N VAL A 890 -5.54 -11.89 9.66
CA VAL A 890 -4.80 -11.39 8.49
C VAL A 890 -5.66 -11.29 7.21
N HIS A 891 -6.31 -12.39 6.84
CA HIS A 891 -7.19 -12.50 5.68
C HIS A 891 -8.36 -11.50 5.67
N PHE A 892 -8.74 -10.94 6.83
CA PHE A 892 -9.79 -9.94 6.95
C PHE A 892 -9.22 -8.52 7.05
N GLU A 893 -8.16 -8.33 7.85
CA GLU A 893 -7.57 -7.02 8.14
C GLU A 893 -6.73 -6.46 6.97
N ASN A 894 -6.02 -7.33 6.26
CA ASN A 894 -5.23 -6.95 5.08
C ASN A 894 -5.21 -8.09 4.03
N PRO A 895 -6.31 -8.28 3.27
CA PRO A 895 -6.48 -9.41 2.36
C PRO A 895 -5.59 -9.37 1.10
N LEU A 896 -5.19 -8.20 0.61
CA LEU A 896 -4.53 -8.08 -0.70
C LEU A 896 -3.16 -8.80 -0.77
N PRO A 897 -2.26 -8.66 0.22
CA PRO A 897 -1.03 -9.45 0.25
C PRO A 897 -1.28 -10.96 0.32
N VAL A 898 -2.36 -11.38 1.01
CA VAL A 898 -2.75 -12.80 1.15
C VAL A 898 -3.22 -13.37 -0.19
N ILE A 899 -4.05 -12.63 -0.93
CA ILE A 899 -4.53 -12.99 -2.27
C ILE A 899 -3.34 -13.23 -3.20
N ASN A 900 -2.43 -12.25 -3.29
CA ASN A 900 -1.25 -12.32 -4.13
C ASN A 900 -0.36 -13.53 -3.79
N ALA A 901 -0.12 -13.75 -2.49
CA ALA A 901 0.68 -14.88 -2.03
C ALA A 901 0.06 -16.24 -2.35
N ILE A 902 -1.25 -16.40 -2.14
CA ILE A 902 -1.96 -17.64 -2.47
C ILE A 902 -1.90 -17.91 -3.98
N ARG A 903 -2.15 -16.90 -4.83
CA ARG A 903 -2.05 -17.04 -6.29
C ARG A 903 -0.65 -17.45 -6.72
N LYS A 904 0.37 -16.70 -6.30
CA LYS A 904 1.78 -16.99 -6.65
C LYS A 904 2.21 -18.36 -6.17
N PHE A 905 1.80 -18.76 -4.96
CA PHE A 905 2.08 -20.10 -4.44
C PHE A 905 1.40 -21.17 -5.27
N ALA A 906 0.12 -20.97 -5.65
CA ALA A 906 -0.61 -21.89 -6.50
C ALA A 906 0.07 -22.07 -7.88
N VAL A 907 0.57 -20.98 -8.49
CA VAL A 907 1.27 -20.98 -9.79
C VAL A 907 2.67 -21.59 -9.70
N GLY A 908 3.48 -21.17 -8.71
CA GLY A 908 4.88 -21.59 -8.56
C GLY A 908 5.07 -23.07 -8.23
N THR A 909 4.08 -23.74 -7.64
CA THR A 909 4.12 -25.20 -7.39
C THR A 909 3.98 -26.08 -8.64
N LEU A 910 3.89 -25.51 -9.86
CA LEU A 910 3.61 -26.23 -11.10
C LEU A 910 4.62 -26.05 -12.25
N SER A 911 5.63 -25.17 -12.13
CA SER A 911 6.75 -25.16 -13.09
C SER A 911 7.68 -26.37 -12.95
N SER A 912 7.42 -27.27 -12.01
CA SER A 912 8.11 -28.55 -11.83
C SER A 912 7.38 -29.76 -12.44
N GLY A 913 6.39 -29.55 -13.31
CA GLY A 913 5.55 -30.63 -13.86
C GLY A 913 5.52 -30.77 -15.39
N SER A 914 6.14 -29.87 -16.15
CA SER A 914 6.11 -29.89 -17.62
C SER A 914 7.45 -29.45 -18.21
N ASN A 915 8.44 -30.34 -18.15
CA ASN A 915 9.54 -30.38 -19.10
C ASN A 915 9.58 -31.79 -19.69
N ALA A 916 9.06 -31.93 -20.91
CA ALA A 916 9.51 -32.90 -21.89
C ALA A 916 9.97 -32.11 -23.11
#